data_AF-U5KRG4-F1
#
_entry.id   AF-U5KRG4-F1
#
_cell.length_a   1.000
_cell.length_b   1.000
_cell.length_c   1.000
_cell.angle_alpha   90.00
_cell.angle_beta   90.00
_cell.angle_gamma   90.00
#
_symmetry.space_group_name_H-M   'P 1'
#
loop_
_entity.id
_entity.type
_entity.pdbx_description
1 polymer ?
#
loop_
_entity_poly.entity_id
_entity_poly.type
_entity_poly.pdbx_seq_one_letter_code
_entity_poly.pdbx_strand_id
1 'polypeptide(L)'
;MNCGDHNEFDIIDVIENNQTKASRHVNESDNVNRQRNLSNTIFSNLSSNYPLASNPNTPFQNMNYKEYLNITEGGIINPTLAGSAIVVAQNVSKTILKKLGSTILGKILGSVLDILWPTNTEEIWLELIDEVEELINQKIEQQVIIDAETALESVKLNVDLYLNAFEEWEKRPTNEYSTELVYKRFTDAYNYARTSIPFFRVKTYEVSLLSVYAQAANISLLLSRDAQIYGDLWGFDEHDKATFDSERKLFRAEYIDHCTKYYKVGLDRLKGSSYGSWVNYNRYRREMTLMILDTIAAFPYYDIEEYPIEVSTQLAREVYTDPIITSFVESDHGPSFSFMESNAIRKPHLVDYLDNLYIYTSRFRTFSNEFQPDLNYWAAHKVKYKYSGDPTLHETPIYGNASNYESTGNYSFRGNSIYQTLSAPSAILTPNYIYYGIEQVEFYGNKGNVYYRGGNKYPLSVDSANQLPPDVEPITENYNHVLCHATAVPVKDGGTVPIFSWTHRSADYYNTIYPDKITQLPAVKSTPSPEVEGLKVQEGPGFTGGDLVVAKSSNQTIVRLKVTVDSPGTQKYRIRLKYAATSNFYLGAYAGSNGGNGIPGISTVPKTMNIEDPLSYTSFAYIDLPDSYTFSQKDEVIRFTINIYESGGAVYADKVEFIPVDADYDEGVQLEKAQKAVNALFTAGRNALQTDVTDYKVDQVSILVDCVSGELYPNEKRELQNLIKYAKRLSYSRNLLLDPTFDSINSSDENGWYGSNGIAIGSGNIVFKGNYLIFSGTNDEQYPTYLYQKIDESKLKEYTRYKLRGFIESSQDLEAYVIRYDAKHQTMDVSNNLFSDITPVNACGEPNRCAALPYLDENPRLECSSIQDGILSDSHSFSLHIDTGSIDFNENVGIWVLFKISTLEGYAKFGNLEVIEDGPVIGEALARVKRQETKWRNKLTQLRTETQAIYTRAKQAIDNLFTNEQDSHLKIGTTFALIVAARKIVQSIREAYMSWLSIVPGVNYPIFTELNERVQQAFQLYDVRNVVRNGRFQSGTSDWIVTSDVKVQEENGNNVLVLSNWDAQVLQCMTLYQDRGYILRVTARKEGLGEGYVTITDEEGNTDQLRFGGCEEIDASNSFVSTGYVTKELEFFPDTEKVRIEIGETEGIFQVGSVELFLMEDLC
;
A
#
# COMPACT_ATOMS: atom_id res chain seq x y z
N MET A 1 -37.18 11.73 57.97
CA MET A 1 -37.27 13.14 58.39
C MET A 1 -38.06 13.84 57.29
N ASN A 2 -39.36 13.94 57.43
CA ASN A 2 -40.16 14.86 58.26
C ASN A 2 -40.62 16.06 57.43
N CYS A 3 -41.93 16.29 57.48
CA CYS A 3 -42.71 17.12 56.56
C CYS A 3 -42.71 18.60 56.93
N GLY A 4 -43.31 19.40 56.03
CA GLY A 4 -44.10 20.58 56.37
C GLY A 4 -43.77 21.82 55.53
N ASP A 5 -44.72 22.70 55.22
CA ASP A 5 -46.19 22.55 55.19
C ASP A 5 -46.80 23.76 54.44
N HIS A 6 -48.03 23.58 53.95
CA HIS A 6 -49.08 24.56 53.62
C HIS A 6 -48.80 26.07 53.44
N ASN A 7 -49.40 26.65 52.39
CA ASN A 7 -50.61 27.47 52.57
C ASN A 7 -51.40 27.68 51.26
N GLU A 8 -52.68 27.30 51.28
CA GLU A 8 -53.74 27.75 50.35
C GLU A 8 -54.40 29.03 50.90
N PHE A 9 -55.16 29.76 50.06
CA PHE A 9 -56.34 30.50 50.52
C PHE A 9 -57.39 30.73 49.41
N ASP A 10 -58.67 30.56 49.79
CA ASP A 10 -59.89 30.52 48.96
C ASP A 10 -60.63 31.87 48.83
N ILE A 11 -61.72 32.11 48.07
CA ILE A 11 -62.38 31.75 46.77
C ILE A 11 -63.40 32.95 46.58
N ILE A 12 -64.41 32.89 45.67
CA ILE A 12 -65.72 33.62 45.74
C ILE A 12 -65.68 35.09 45.21
N ASP A 13 -66.58 35.64 44.36
CA ASP A 13 -67.83 35.22 43.66
C ASP A 13 -67.85 35.91 42.26
N VAL A 14 -68.36 35.34 41.15
CA VAL A 14 -69.76 35.22 40.67
C VAL A 14 -70.51 36.54 40.32
N ILE A 15 -70.91 36.65 39.04
CA ILE A 15 -72.18 37.16 38.44
C ILE A 15 -71.96 37.13 36.90
N GLU A 16 -72.60 36.23 36.14
CA GLU A 16 -73.93 36.38 35.50
C GLU A 16 -74.02 37.56 34.49
N ASN A 17 -74.62 37.45 33.29
CA ASN A 17 -75.33 36.34 32.63
C ASN A 17 -75.57 36.64 31.13
N ASN A 18 -75.69 35.61 30.27
CA ASN A 18 -76.52 35.56 29.03
C ASN A 18 -76.30 36.64 27.92
N GLN A 19 -76.94 36.67 26.72
CA GLN A 19 -77.33 35.74 25.63
C GLN A 19 -77.59 36.66 24.37
N THR A 20 -77.71 36.26 23.08
CA THR A 20 -77.86 34.94 22.41
C THR A 20 -77.39 34.98 20.93
N LYS A 21 -76.97 33.83 20.39
CA LYS A 21 -77.31 33.24 19.07
C LYS A 21 -77.62 34.14 17.82
N ALA A 22 -76.85 33.84 16.76
CA ALA A 22 -77.34 33.27 15.48
C ALA A 22 -77.80 34.17 14.29
N SER A 23 -77.00 34.07 13.21
CA SER A 23 -77.40 33.53 11.89
C SER A 23 -77.86 34.43 10.72
N ARG A 24 -77.24 34.08 9.58
CA ARG A 24 -77.69 34.15 8.16
C ARG A 24 -77.46 35.42 7.32
N HIS A 25 -76.60 35.22 6.31
CA HIS A 25 -76.72 35.56 4.88
C HIS A 25 -77.76 36.61 4.42
N VAL A 26 -77.34 37.47 3.48
CA VAL A 26 -77.78 37.45 2.05
C VAL A 26 -76.76 38.24 1.18
N ASN A 27 -76.75 37.97 -0.13
CA ASN A 27 -75.85 38.50 -1.16
C ASN A 27 -76.16 39.95 -1.64
N GLU A 28 -75.36 40.37 -2.63
CA GLU A 28 -75.71 41.24 -3.79
C GLU A 28 -75.41 42.76 -3.75
N SER A 29 -74.24 43.09 -4.33
CA SER A 29 -74.04 43.92 -5.54
C SER A 29 -74.46 45.40 -5.64
N ASP A 30 -73.60 46.15 -6.37
CA ASP A 30 -73.88 47.33 -7.20
C ASP A 30 -74.33 48.66 -6.54
N ASN A 31 -73.47 49.71 -6.56
CA ASN A 31 -73.26 50.54 -7.76
C ASN A 31 -72.42 51.84 -7.56
N VAL A 32 -71.68 52.19 -8.61
CA VAL A 32 -71.33 53.56 -9.09
C VAL A 32 -70.62 54.57 -8.16
N ASN A 33 -69.33 54.76 -8.46
CA ASN A 33 -68.60 56.01 -8.19
C ASN A 33 -69.16 57.20 -9.00
N ARG A 34 -69.30 58.38 -8.38
CA ARG A 34 -69.46 59.67 -9.08
C ARG A 34 -68.23 60.56 -8.87
N GLN A 35 -67.50 60.81 -9.95
CA GLN A 35 -66.46 61.85 -9.99
C GLN A 35 -67.08 63.26 -9.84
N ARG A 36 -66.32 64.17 -9.21
CA ARG A 36 -66.33 65.59 -9.57
C ARG A 36 -64.90 66.14 -9.59
N ASN A 37 -64.54 66.74 -10.73
CA ASN A 37 -63.26 67.41 -10.94
C ASN A 37 -63.24 68.82 -10.33
N LEU A 38 -62.07 69.21 -9.82
CA LEU A 38 -61.54 70.56 -9.71
C LEU A 38 -60.00 70.41 -9.72
N SER A 39 -59.16 71.08 -10.51
CA SER A 39 -59.26 71.81 -11.77
C SER A 39 -57.84 72.36 -12.01
N ASN A 40 -57.15 71.95 -13.08
CA ASN A 40 -55.84 72.50 -13.44
C ASN A 40 -56.01 73.86 -14.14
N THR A 41 -55.19 74.86 -13.77
CA THR A 41 -54.72 75.88 -14.73
C THR A 41 -53.55 76.69 -14.17
N ILE A 42 -52.42 76.67 -14.88
CA ILE A 42 -51.55 77.79 -15.30
C ILE A 42 -50.19 77.17 -15.64
N PHE A 43 -49.87 77.15 -16.94
CA PHE A 43 -48.61 77.63 -17.52
C PHE A 43 -48.57 77.18 -18.99
N SER A 44 -48.46 78.15 -19.90
CA SER A 44 -48.35 77.91 -21.33
C SER A 44 -47.13 78.64 -21.90
N ASN A 45 -46.51 77.98 -22.88
CA ASN A 45 -45.57 78.53 -23.87
C ASN A 45 -44.23 79.08 -23.34
N LEU A 46 -43.15 78.37 -23.65
CA LEU A 46 -42.31 78.69 -24.81
C LEU A 46 -41.27 77.58 -25.05
N SER A 47 -41.02 77.24 -26.32
CA SER A 47 -39.89 76.40 -26.73
C SER A 47 -39.00 77.17 -27.71
N SER A 48 -37.67 77.05 -27.56
CA SER A 48 -36.75 76.53 -28.60
C SER A 48 -35.28 76.83 -28.28
N ASN A 49 -34.39 75.98 -28.84
CA ASN A 49 -32.96 76.21 -29.14
C ASN A 49 -31.87 75.88 -28.09
N TYR A 50 -31.46 74.61 -28.10
CA TYR A 50 -30.05 74.14 -28.14
C TYR A 50 -29.14 74.33 -26.90
N PRO A 51 -28.02 73.56 -26.78
CA PRO A 51 -27.80 72.74 -25.58
C PRO A 51 -26.60 73.17 -24.75
N LEU A 52 -26.60 72.79 -23.45
CA LEU A 52 -25.43 72.38 -22.66
C LEU A 52 -25.87 72.08 -21.21
N ALA A 53 -25.06 71.26 -20.51
CA ALA A 53 -25.22 70.84 -19.10
C ALA A 53 -26.48 70.03 -18.75
N SER A 54 -26.31 68.72 -18.60
CA SER A 54 -27.20 67.87 -17.80
C SER A 54 -27.18 68.34 -16.34
N ASN A 55 -28.29 68.93 -15.91
CA ASN A 55 -28.49 69.43 -14.55
C ASN A 55 -28.52 68.25 -13.55
N PRO A 56 -27.69 68.21 -12.49
CA PRO A 56 -27.66 67.09 -11.53
C PRO A 56 -28.96 66.92 -10.71
N ASN A 57 -29.93 67.83 -10.82
CA ASN A 57 -31.20 67.79 -10.09
C ASN A 57 -32.33 66.97 -10.77
N THR A 58 -32.05 66.22 -11.85
CA THR A 58 -33.11 65.51 -12.60
C THR A 58 -33.72 64.23 -12.01
N PRO A 59 -33.09 63.45 -11.09
CA PRO A 59 -33.68 62.16 -10.69
C PRO A 59 -35.03 62.26 -9.96
N PHE A 60 -35.25 63.32 -9.16
CA PHE A 60 -36.35 63.38 -8.20
C PHE A 60 -37.54 64.27 -8.62
N GLN A 61 -37.51 64.93 -9.77
CA GLN A 61 -38.56 65.89 -10.16
C GLN A 61 -39.91 65.26 -10.56
N ASN A 62 -39.96 63.94 -10.79
CA ASN A 62 -41.17 63.22 -11.22
C ASN A 62 -41.65 62.14 -10.22
N MET A 63 -41.02 61.98 -9.06
CA MET A 63 -41.37 60.93 -8.09
C MET A 63 -42.66 61.30 -7.36
N ASN A 64 -43.70 60.48 -7.48
CA ASN A 64 -44.99 60.77 -6.85
C ASN A 64 -45.01 60.35 -5.36
N TYR A 65 -45.92 60.92 -4.58
CA TYR A 65 -46.03 60.70 -3.13
C TYR A 65 -46.11 59.21 -2.73
N LYS A 66 -46.71 58.34 -3.56
CA LYS A 66 -46.73 56.88 -3.33
C LYS A 66 -45.39 56.19 -3.60
N GLU A 67 -44.58 56.68 -4.53
CA GLU A 67 -43.24 56.13 -4.79
C GLU A 67 -42.29 56.54 -3.66
N TYR A 68 -42.40 57.80 -3.18
CA TYR A 68 -41.71 58.25 -1.97
C TYR A 68 -42.09 57.38 -0.76
N LEU A 69 -43.39 57.20 -0.50
CA LEU A 69 -43.87 56.34 0.59
C LEU A 69 -43.40 54.88 0.44
N ASN A 70 -43.47 54.28 -0.76
CA ASN A 70 -42.97 52.92 -0.97
C ASN A 70 -41.48 52.77 -0.64
N ILE A 71 -40.64 53.79 -0.87
CA ILE A 71 -39.21 53.71 -0.53
C ILE A 71 -39.00 53.95 0.98
N THR A 72 -39.78 54.82 1.63
CA THR A 72 -39.66 55.09 3.09
C THR A 72 -40.37 54.08 4.01
N GLU A 73 -41.43 53.42 3.54
CA GLU A 73 -42.24 52.44 4.30
C GLU A 73 -41.79 50.98 4.06
N GLY A 74 -40.65 50.76 3.39
CA GLY A 74 -40.01 49.45 3.31
C GLY A 74 -40.35 48.60 2.08
N GLY A 75 -40.48 49.21 0.90
CA GLY A 75 -40.58 48.54 -0.41
C GLY A 75 -39.29 47.81 -0.85
N ILE A 76 -38.57 47.21 0.08
CA ILE A 76 -37.48 46.26 -0.17
C ILE A 76 -38.15 44.90 -0.35
N ILE A 77 -37.89 44.23 -1.48
CA ILE A 77 -38.49 42.93 -1.79
C ILE A 77 -38.03 41.92 -0.72
N ASN A 78 -38.97 41.35 0.04
CA ASN A 78 -38.65 40.29 1.00
C ASN A 78 -37.91 39.15 0.27
N PRO A 79 -36.96 38.44 0.92
CA PRO A 79 -36.43 37.20 0.35
C PRO A 79 -37.59 36.26 0.04
N THR A 80 -37.51 35.58 -1.11
CA THR A 80 -38.51 34.58 -1.50
C THR A 80 -38.60 33.51 -0.42
N LEU A 81 -39.82 33.09 -0.08
CA LEU A 81 -40.02 31.94 0.79
C LEU A 81 -39.53 30.70 0.06
N ALA A 82 -38.73 29.87 0.73
CA ALA A 82 -38.42 28.52 0.30
C ALA A 82 -39.72 27.76 0.10
N GLY A 83 -39.92 27.18 -1.08
CA GLY A 83 -41.08 26.34 -1.34
C GLY A 83 -41.08 25.10 -0.45
N SER A 84 -42.26 24.50 -0.36
CA SER A 84 -42.49 23.20 0.31
C SER A 84 -41.55 22.10 -0.20
N ALA A 85 -41.17 22.14 -1.48
CA ALA A 85 -40.15 21.30 -2.09
C ALA A 85 -38.82 21.23 -1.31
N ILE A 86 -38.33 22.37 -0.78
CA ILE A 86 -37.09 22.44 -0.01
C ILE A 86 -37.26 21.77 1.37
N VAL A 87 -38.40 22.00 2.03
CA VAL A 87 -38.75 21.38 3.32
C VAL A 87 -38.86 19.86 3.18
N VAL A 88 -39.48 19.39 2.10
CA VAL A 88 -39.58 17.95 1.76
C VAL A 88 -38.20 17.34 1.58
N ALA A 89 -37.35 17.93 0.73
CA ALA A 89 -36.04 17.35 0.43
C ALA A 89 -35.10 17.35 1.65
N GLN A 90 -35.17 18.38 2.51
CA GLN A 90 -34.49 18.39 3.81
C GLN A 90 -35.01 17.26 4.73
N ASN A 91 -36.34 17.09 4.83
CA ASN A 91 -36.94 16.01 5.62
C ASN A 91 -36.56 14.61 5.11
N VAL A 92 -36.43 14.43 3.78
CA VAL A 92 -35.91 13.19 3.18
C VAL A 92 -34.45 12.99 3.59
N SER A 93 -33.58 13.98 3.38
CA SER A 93 -32.15 13.92 3.77
C SER A 93 -32.00 13.60 5.26
N LYS A 94 -32.74 14.28 6.15
CA LYS A 94 -32.75 14.01 7.59
C LYS A 94 -33.23 12.59 7.92
N THR A 95 -34.29 12.14 7.26
CA THR A 95 -34.85 10.79 7.48
C THR A 95 -33.84 9.71 7.09
N ILE A 96 -33.14 9.90 5.97
CA ILE A 96 -32.02 9.06 5.56
C ILE A 96 -30.92 9.11 6.62
N LEU A 97 -30.34 10.28 6.90
CA LEU A 97 -29.22 10.45 7.85
C LEU A 97 -29.52 9.90 9.25
N LYS A 98 -30.78 9.98 9.72
CA LYS A 98 -31.22 9.42 11.00
C LYS A 98 -31.48 7.91 10.95
N LYS A 99 -31.96 7.37 9.82
CA LYS A 99 -32.32 5.94 9.70
C LYS A 99 -31.22 5.05 9.14
N LEU A 100 -30.17 5.61 8.54
CA LEU A 100 -28.93 4.91 8.14
C LEU A 100 -28.16 4.29 9.33
N GLY A 101 -28.80 4.18 10.49
CA GLY A 101 -28.28 3.46 11.64
C GLY A 101 -29.27 2.88 12.62
N SER A 102 -30.57 2.95 12.35
CA SER A 102 -31.48 2.17 13.19
C SER A 102 -31.25 0.69 12.93
N THR A 103 -31.18 -0.12 14.00
CA THR A 103 -31.21 -1.59 13.94
C THR A 103 -32.44 -2.16 13.20
N ILE A 104 -33.45 -1.32 12.95
CA ILE A 104 -34.57 -1.58 12.04
C ILE A 104 -34.10 -1.38 10.59
N LEU A 105 -33.34 -2.35 10.08
CA LEU A 105 -32.62 -2.22 8.80
C LEU A 105 -33.51 -1.96 7.56
N GLY A 106 -34.80 -2.34 7.54
CA GLY A 106 -35.62 -2.36 6.32
C GLY A 106 -36.74 -1.32 6.17
N LYS A 107 -36.75 -0.22 6.93
CA LYS A 107 -37.88 0.75 6.90
C LYS A 107 -37.45 2.19 6.57
N ILE A 108 -36.42 2.35 5.74
CA ILE A 108 -36.02 3.65 5.20
C ILE A 108 -36.93 4.04 4.04
N LEU A 109 -37.07 3.16 3.04
CA LEU A 109 -37.83 3.42 1.81
C LEU A 109 -39.27 3.89 2.07
N GLY A 110 -40.03 3.16 2.90
CA GLY A 110 -41.41 3.54 3.24
C GLY A 110 -41.53 4.96 3.80
N SER A 111 -40.65 5.37 4.72
CA SER A 111 -40.71 6.74 5.26
C SER A 111 -40.16 7.82 4.33
N VAL A 112 -39.39 7.46 3.30
CA VAL A 112 -39.06 8.38 2.20
C VAL A 112 -40.29 8.55 1.29
N LEU A 113 -41.06 7.49 1.02
CA LEU A 113 -42.33 7.60 0.29
C LEU A 113 -43.39 8.39 1.06
N ASP A 114 -43.50 8.22 2.38
CA ASP A 114 -44.42 8.98 3.24
C ASP A 114 -44.20 10.50 3.14
N ILE A 115 -42.96 10.93 2.87
CA ILE A 115 -42.56 12.33 2.70
C ILE A 115 -42.75 12.81 1.25
N LEU A 116 -42.50 11.96 0.26
CA LEU A 116 -42.60 12.30 -1.17
C LEU A 116 -44.03 12.15 -1.75
N TRP A 117 -44.92 11.43 -1.07
CA TRP A 117 -46.35 11.27 -1.43
C TRP A 117 -47.26 11.37 -0.18
N PRO A 118 -47.25 12.49 0.57
CA PRO A 118 -47.99 12.62 1.83
C PRO A 118 -49.52 12.49 1.67
N THR A 119 -50.02 12.82 0.48
CA THR A 119 -51.42 12.77 0.05
C THR A 119 -51.73 11.60 -0.89
N ASN A 120 -50.74 10.76 -1.22
CA ASN A 120 -50.76 9.81 -2.34
C ASN A 120 -51.05 10.46 -3.71
N THR A 121 -50.52 11.67 -3.94
CA THR A 121 -50.53 12.39 -5.23
C THR A 121 -49.14 12.93 -5.56
N GLU A 122 -48.89 13.21 -6.84
CA GLU A 122 -47.61 13.68 -7.40
C GLU A 122 -47.33 15.18 -7.11
N GLU A 123 -48.15 15.83 -6.28
CA GLU A 123 -48.11 17.27 -5.97
C GLU A 123 -46.71 17.75 -5.55
N ILE A 124 -46.06 17.03 -4.64
CA ILE A 124 -44.69 17.31 -4.17
C ILE A 124 -43.64 17.19 -5.29
N TRP A 125 -43.86 16.31 -6.27
CA TRP A 125 -42.94 16.15 -7.40
C TRP A 125 -43.10 17.27 -8.42
N LEU A 126 -44.31 17.80 -8.60
CA LEU A 126 -44.55 19.01 -9.37
C LEU A 126 -43.95 20.24 -8.69
N GLU A 127 -44.09 20.38 -7.37
CA GLU A 127 -43.43 21.45 -6.59
C GLU A 127 -41.90 21.40 -6.74
N LEU A 128 -41.29 20.20 -6.71
CA LEU A 128 -39.86 20.00 -6.96
C LEU A 128 -39.44 20.41 -8.38
N ILE A 129 -40.34 20.38 -9.37
CA ILE A 129 -40.09 20.89 -10.73
C ILE A 129 -40.24 22.42 -10.75
N ASP A 130 -41.39 22.94 -10.30
CA ASP A 130 -41.74 24.35 -10.35
C ASP A 130 -40.70 25.24 -9.64
N GLU A 131 -40.17 24.80 -8.48
CA GLU A 131 -39.09 25.49 -7.77
C GLU A 131 -37.83 25.66 -8.65
N VAL A 132 -37.41 24.60 -9.34
CA VAL A 132 -36.21 24.66 -10.20
C VAL A 132 -36.48 25.44 -11.49
N GLU A 133 -37.70 25.36 -12.03
CA GLU A 133 -38.14 26.18 -13.16
C GLU A 133 -38.13 27.68 -12.83
N GLU A 134 -38.56 28.08 -11.63
CA GLU A 134 -38.49 29.47 -11.15
C GLU A 134 -37.02 29.90 -10.99
N LEU A 135 -36.20 29.08 -10.32
CA LEU A 135 -34.79 29.38 -10.06
C LEU A 135 -33.95 29.64 -11.32
N ILE A 136 -34.22 28.93 -12.41
CA ILE A 136 -33.49 29.08 -13.68
C ILE A 136 -34.28 29.84 -14.76
N ASN A 137 -35.53 30.23 -14.48
CA ASN A 137 -36.47 30.85 -15.41
C ASN A 137 -36.59 30.07 -16.75
N GLN A 138 -36.74 28.74 -16.66
CA GLN A 138 -36.93 27.84 -17.81
C GLN A 138 -38.14 26.96 -17.56
N LYS A 139 -39.21 27.12 -18.36
CA LYS A 139 -40.34 26.19 -18.37
C LYS A 139 -40.06 24.94 -19.22
N ILE A 140 -40.52 23.80 -18.74
CA ILE A 140 -40.53 22.48 -19.37
C ILE A 140 -41.74 22.38 -20.31
N GLU A 141 -41.61 21.59 -21.38
CA GLU A 141 -42.75 21.26 -22.24
C GLU A 141 -43.77 20.38 -21.51
N GLN A 142 -45.07 20.72 -21.60
CA GLN A 142 -46.14 20.01 -20.89
C GLN A 142 -46.11 18.48 -21.09
N GLN A 143 -45.70 17.99 -22.27
CA GLN A 143 -45.58 16.55 -22.52
C GLN A 143 -44.50 15.89 -21.66
N VAL A 144 -43.37 16.57 -21.42
CA VAL A 144 -42.28 16.07 -20.56
C VAL A 144 -42.73 16.00 -19.11
N ILE A 145 -43.57 16.94 -18.65
CA ILE A 145 -44.18 16.89 -17.32
C ILE A 145 -45.11 15.67 -17.23
N ILE A 146 -46.05 15.50 -18.17
CA ILE A 146 -46.98 14.36 -18.22
C ILE A 146 -46.24 13.01 -18.27
N ASP A 147 -45.17 12.92 -19.06
CA ASP A 147 -44.36 11.71 -19.17
C ASP A 147 -43.62 11.41 -17.84
N ALA A 148 -43.14 12.44 -17.13
CA ALA A 148 -42.51 12.30 -15.82
C ALA A 148 -43.52 11.92 -14.72
N GLU A 149 -44.71 12.54 -14.68
CA GLU A 149 -45.81 12.18 -13.77
C GLU A 149 -46.21 10.71 -13.97
N THR A 150 -46.43 10.29 -15.22
CA THR A 150 -46.79 8.89 -15.55
C THR A 150 -45.71 7.90 -15.10
N ALA A 151 -44.44 8.28 -15.22
CA ALA A 151 -43.31 7.48 -14.76
C ALA A 151 -43.23 7.42 -13.22
N LEU A 152 -43.59 8.49 -12.50
CA LEU A 152 -43.66 8.54 -11.04
C LEU A 152 -44.84 7.74 -10.47
N GLU A 153 -46.04 7.88 -11.05
CA GLU A 153 -47.23 7.07 -10.70
C GLU A 153 -46.89 5.56 -10.82
N SER A 154 -46.24 5.19 -11.93
CA SER A 154 -45.79 3.82 -12.19
C SER A 154 -44.77 3.32 -11.15
N VAL A 155 -43.83 4.18 -10.70
CA VAL A 155 -42.89 3.84 -9.63
C VAL A 155 -43.61 3.68 -8.30
N LYS A 156 -44.44 4.65 -7.90
CA LYS A 156 -45.19 4.63 -6.63
C LYS A 156 -46.05 3.37 -6.52
N LEU A 157 -46.82 3.05 -7.55
CA LEU A 157 -47.67 1.85 -7.60
C LEU A 157 -46.86 0.57 -7.36
N ASN A 158 -45.73 0.39 -8.03
CA ASN A 158 -44.95 -0.84 -7.90
C ASN A 158 -44.18 -0.91 -6.58
N VAL A 159 -43.67 0.22 -6.08
CA VAL A 159 -43.03 0.26 -4.74
C VAL A 159 -44.05 0.04 -3.62
N ASP A 160 -45.28 0.57 -3.72
CA ASP A 160 -46.36 0.26 -2.78
C ASP A 160 -46.71 -1.24 -2.81
N LEU A 161 -46.82 -1.85 -3.99
CA LEU A 161 -47.05 -3.29 -4.13
C LEU A 161 -45.90 -4.12 -3.51
N TYR A 162 -44.66 -3.64 -3.61
CA TYR A 162 -43.52 -4.22 -2.90
C TYR A 162 -43.63 -4.06 -1.39
N LEU A 163 -43.86 -2.85 -0.86
CA LEU A 163 -43.93 -2.62 0.58
C LEU A 163 -45.09 -3.38 1.25
N ASN A 164 -46.24 -3.49 0.58
CA ASN A 164 -47.35 -4.32 1.05
C ASN A 164 -46.99 -5.83 1.08
N ALA A 165 -46.30 -6.32 0.05
CA ALA A 165 -45.81 -7.71 0.02
C ALA A 165 -44.73 -7.96 1.09
N PHE A 166 -43.86 -6.97 1.32
CA PHE A 166 -42.83 -6.98 2.35
C PHE A 166 -43.44 -7.02 3.75
N GLU A 167 -44.49 -6.25 4.04
CA GLU A 167 -45.15 -6.28 5.35
C GLU A 167 -45.82 -7.64 5.63
N GLU A 168 -46.41 -8.29 4.62
CA GLU A 168 -46.97 -9.65 4.78
C GLU A 168 -45.87 -10.72 4.91
N TRP A 169 -44.75 -10.57 4.21
CA TRP A 169 -43.58 -11.44 4.37
C TRP A 169 -42.89 -11.26 5.73
N GLU A 170 -42.74 -10.03 6.23
CA GLU A 170 -42.15 -9.72 7.55
C GLU A 170 -42.91 -10.42 8.69
N LYS A 171 -44.24 -10.57 8.55
CA LYS A 171 -45.09 -11.33 9.49
C LYS A 171 -44.90 -12.85 9.39
N ARG A 172 -44.42 -13.39 8.26
CA ARG A 172 -44.38 -14.83 7.93
C ARG A 172 -43.17 -15.21 7.04
N PRO A 173 -41.92 -14.92 7.44
CA PRO A 173 -40.76 -14.96 6.54
C PRO A 173 -40.40 -16.37 6.01
N THR A 174 -40.92 -17.44 6.63
CA THR A 174 -40.73 -18.83 6.21
C THR A 174 -41.85 -19.38 5.32
N ASN A 175 -42.80 -18.54 4.88
CA ASN A 175 -43.90 -18.97 4.01
C ASN A 175 -43.55 -18.75 2.53
N GLU A 176 -43.46 -19.85 1.78
CA GLU A 176 -43.07 -19.87 0.35
C GLU A 176 -43.84 -18.85 -0.50
N TYR A 177 -45.17 -18.76 -0.32
CA TYR A 177 -46.01 -17.84 -1.10
C TYR A 177 -45.70 -16.36 -0.83
N SER A 178 -45.54 -15.95 0.44
CA SER A 178 -45.15 -14.57 0.74
C SER A 178 -43.72 -14.26 0.29
N THR A 179 -42.81 -15.25 0.32
CA THR A 179 -41.43 -15.12 -0.15
C THR A 179 -41.37 -14.94 -1.68
N GLU A 180 -42.07 -15.77 -2.45
CA GLU A 180 -42.19 -15.61 -3.91
C GLU A 180 -42.86 -14.28 -4.28
N LEU A 181 -43.89 -13.88 -3.53
CA LEU A 181 -44.59 -12.63 -3.77
C LEU A 181 -43.70 -11.40 -3.51
N VAL A 182 -42.97 -11.34 -2.40
CA VAL A 182 -42.09 -10.20 -2.12
C VAL A 182 -40.91 -10.16 -3.09
N TYR A 183 -40.30 -11.31 -3.43
CA TYR A 183 -39.26 -11.40 -4.47
C TYR A 183 -39.75 -10.80 -5.80
N LYS A 184 -40.93 -11.22 -6.26
CA LYS A 184 -41.49 -10.74 -7.52
C LYS A 184 -41.81 -9.25 -7.48
N ARG A 185 -42.45 -8.76 -6.40
CA ARG A 185 -42.80 -7.34 -6.27
C ARG A 185 -41.59 -6.44 -6.09
N PHE A 186 -40.56 -6.91 -5.40
CA PHE A 186 -39.26 -6.25 -5.35
C PHE A 186 -38.68 -6.07 -6.77
N THR A 187 -38.60 -7.16 -7.54
CA THR A 187 -38.05 -7.14 -8.89
C THR A 187 -38.87 -6.26 -9.84
N ASP A 188 -40.22 -6.28 -9.74
CA ASP A 188 -41.09 -5.33 -10.45
C ASP A 188 -40.71 -3.88 -10.07
N ALA A 189 -40.72 -3.54 -8.78
CA ALA A 189 -40.45 -2.20 -8.26
C ALA A 189 -39.06 -1.66 -8.63
N TYR A 190 -38.02 -2.49 -8.50
CA TYR A 190 -36.65 -2.15 -8.88
C TYR A 190 -36.53 -1.84 -10.38
N ASN A 191 -37.12 -2.68 -11.23
CA ASN A 191 -37.12 -2.47 -12.68
C ASN A 191 -37.87 -1.19 -13.07
N TYR A 192 -39.04 -0.90 -12.49
CA TYR A 192 -39.75 0.35 -12.75
C TYR A 192 -38.95 1.57 -12.27
N ALA A 193 -38.45 1.55 -11.03
CA ALA A 193 -37.61 2.63 -10.51
C ALA A 193 -36.39 2.91 -11.42
N ARG A 194 -35.74 1.86 -11.93
CA ARG A 194 -34.57 1.99 -12.80
C ARG A 194 -34.90 2.46 -14.22
N THR A 195 -35.98 1.94 -14.81
CA THR A 195 -36.40 2.26 -16.19
C THR A 195 -37.14 3.60 -16.30
N SER A 196 -37.64 4.16 -15.19
CA SER A 196 -38.19 5.53 -15.13
C SER A 196 -37.10 6.62 -15.11
N ILE A 197 -35.87 6.34 -14.65
CA ILE A 197 -34.78 7.35 -14.57
C ILE A 197 -34.59 8.22 -15.83
N PRO A 198 -34.64 7.68 -17.08
CA PRO A 198 -34.51 8.49 -18.30
C PRO A 198 -35.55 9.62 -18.45
N PHE A 199 -36.77 9.45 -17.92
CA PHE A 199 -37.83 10.47 -17.96
C PHE A 199 -37.51 11.68 -17.06
N PHE A 200 -36.64 11.51 -16.07
CA PHE A 200 -36.20 12.58 -15.16
C PHE A 200 -34.90 13.25 -15.63
N ARG A 201 -34.40 12.92 -16.82
CA ARG A 201 -33.20 13.52 -17.44
C ARG A 201 -33.38 13.78 -18.93
N VAL A 202 -34.57 14.18 -19.34
CA VAL A 202 -34.87 14.49 -20.74
C VAL A 202 -33.94 15.61 -21.21
N LYS A 203 -33.25 15.37 -22.33
CA LYS A 203 -32.29 16.31 -22.91
C LYS A 203 -32.93 17.69 -23.12
N THR A 204 -32.22 18.74 -22.72
CA THR A 204 -32.63 20.16 -22.60
C THR A 204 -33.21 20.53 -21.23
N TYR A 205 -33.81 19.56 -20.52
CA TYR A 205 -34.49 19.75 -19.24
C TYR A 205 -33.76 19.08 -18.07
N GLU A 206 -32.54 18.56 -18.25
CA GLU A 206 -31.80 17.85 -17.19
C GLU A 206 -31.50 18.72 -15.96
N VAL A 207 -31.48 20.05 -16.12
CA VAL A 207 -31.35 20.98 -14.97
C VAL A 207 -32.68 21.15 -14.26
N SER A 208 -33.78 21.38 -14.99
CA SER A 208 -35.12 21.59 -14.43
C SER A 208 -35.67 20.34 -13.71
N LEU A 209 -35.33 19.14 -14.19
CA LEU A 209 -35.76 17.87 -13.61
C LEU A 209 -34.80 17.32 -12.54
N LEU A 210 -33.73 18.05 -12.17
CA LEU A 210 -32.62 17.49 -11.40
C LEU A 210 -33.00 17.11 -9.95
N SER A 211 -33.94 17.85 -9.35
CA SER A 211 -34.54 17.57 -8.04
C SER A 211 -35.29 16.24 -8.05
N VAL A 212 -36.19 16.05 -9.02
CA VAL A 212 -36.92 14.81 -9.29
C VAL A 212 -35.95 13.66 -9.57
N TYR A 213 -34.94 13.87 -10.43
CA TYR A 213 -33.92 12.88 -10.73
C TYR A 213 -33.21 12.38 -9.46
N ALA A 214 -32.80 13.29 -8.58
CA ALA A 214 -32.11 12.94 -7.34
C ALA A 214 -32.99 12.12 -6.38
N GLN A 215 -34.28 12.45 -6.26
CA GLN A 215 -35.21 11.71 -5.40
C GLN A 215 -35.65 10.36 -6.01
N ALA A 216 -35.77 10.26 -7.33
CA ALA A 216 -36.00 8.98 -8.00
C ALA A 216 -34.76 8.05 -7.92
N ALA A 217 -33.56 8.61 -8.08
CA ALA A 217 -32.29 7.92 -7.87
C ALA A 217 -32.15 7.40 -6.42
N ASN A 218 -32.54 8.22 -5.45
CA ASN A 218 -32.59 7.87 -4.03
C ASN A 218 -33.49 6.63 -3.78
N ILE A 219 -34.72 6.62 -4.31
CA ILE A 219 -35.64 5.46 -4.26
C ILE A 219 -35.01 4.20 -4.89
N SER A 220 -34.39 4.33 -6.07
CA SER A 220 -33.73 3.22 -6.77
C SER A 220 -32.59 2.61 -5.95
N LEU A 221 -31.77 3.43 -5.28
CA LEU A 221 -30.69 2.95 -4.41
C LEU A 221 -31.19 2.38 -3.08
N LEU A 222 -32.31 2.87 -2.53
CA LEU A 222 -32.94 2.30 -1.33
C LEU A 222 -33.54 0.91 -1.61
N LEU A 223 -34.19 0.71 -2.76
CA LEU A 223 -34.60 -0.63 -3.21
C LEU A 223 -33.39 -1.57 -3.33
N SER A 224 -32.30 -1.11 -3.96
CA SER A 224 -31.07 -1.89 -4.08
C SER A 224 -30.48 -2.29 -2.72
N ARG A 225 -30.57 -1.41 -1.72
CA ARG A 225 -30.16 -1.69 -0.34
C ARG A 225 -31.04 -2.75 0.32
N ASP A 226 -32.36 -2.69 0.14
CA ASP A 226 -33.27 -3.70 0.69
C ASP A 226 -33.00 -5.08 0.07
N ALA A 227 -32.61 -5.15 -1.21
CA ALA A 227 -32.13 -6.37 -1.86
C ALA A 227 -30.86 -6.95 -1.20
N GLN A 228 -29.90 -6.09 -0.81
CA GLN A 228 -28.66 -6.49 -0.13
C GLN A 228 -28.93 -7.03 1.29
N ILE A 229 -29.97 -6.53 1.98
CA ILE A 229 -30.36 -6.97 3.34
C ILE A 229 -31.17 -8.27 3.30
N TYR A 230 -32.08 -8.41 2.33
CA TYR A 230 -33.13 -9.42 2.36
C TYR A 230 -33.08 -10.45 1.22
N GLY A 231 -32.26 -10.25 0.19
CA GLY A 231 -32.19 -11.11 -1.00
C GLY A 231 -31.97 -12.59 -0.67
N ASP A 232 -31.06 -12.90 0.26
CA ASP A 232 -30.83 -14.27 0.77
C ASP A 232 -32.10 -14.92 1.35
N LEU A 233 -32.93 -14.14 2.06
CA LEU A 233 -34.18 -14.62 2.64
C LEU A 233 -35.33 -14.69 1.62
N TRP A 234 -35.20 -13.97 0.50
CA TRP A 234 -36.10 -14.04 -0.66
C TRP A 234 -35.69 -15.10 -1.69
N GLY A 235 -34.54 -15.75 -1.50
CA GLY A 235 -34.05 -16.85 -2.34
C GLY A 235 -33.14 -16.44 -3.50
N PHE A 236 -32.52 -15.25 -3.44
CA PHE A 236 -31.50 -14.84 -4.42
C PHE A 236 -30.33 -15.85 -4.44
N ASP A 237 -29.93 -16.28 -5.63
CA ASP A 237 -28.72 -17.07 -5.80
C ASP A 237 -27.46 -16.18 -5.91
N GLU A 238 -26.28 -16.79 -5.98
CA GLU A 238 -25.01 -16.06 -6.09
C GLU A 238 -24.91 -15.21 -7.37
N HIS A 239 -25.66 -15.55 -8.44
CA HIS A 239 -25.68 -14.77 -9.67
C HIS A 239 -26.56 -13.53 -9.53
N ASP A 240 -27.74 -13.66 -8.91
CA ASP A 240 -28.61 -12.52 -8.59
C ASP A 240 -27.88 -11.52 -7.68
N LYS A 241 -27.28 -11.99 -6.58
CA LYS A 241 -26.50 -11.15 -5.64
C LYS A 241 -25.40 -10.38 -6.35
N ALA A 242 -24.56 -11.06 -7.13
CA ALA A 242 -23.47 -10.44 -7.87
C ALA A 242 -23.96 -9.43 -8.93
N THR A 243 -25.14 -9.67 -9.52
CA THR A 243 -25.77 -8.75 -10.48
C THR A 243 -26.25 -7.48 -9.79
N PHE A 244 -27.05 -7.59 -8.73
CA PHE A 244 -27.56 -6.43 -7.99
C PHE A 244 -26.44 -5.61 -7.33
N ASP A 245 -25.38 -6.25 -6.81
CA ASP A 245 -24.21 -5.54 -6.28
C ASP A 245 -23.46 -4.74 -7.36
N SER A 246 -23.24 -5.34 -8.54
CA SER A 246 -22.60 -4.69 -9.67
C SER A 246 -23.42 -3.49 -10.18
N GLU A 247 -24.73 -3.67 -10.30
CA GLU A 247 -25.67 -2.61 -10.69
C GLU A 247 -25.73 -1.47 -9.67
N ARG A 248 -25.80 -1.79 -8.38
CA ARG A 248 -25.77 -0.81 -7.27
C ARG A 248 -24.55 0.09 -7.33
N LYS A 249 -23.36 -0.50 -7.50
CA LYS A 249 -22.07 0.21 -7.59
C LYS A 249 -22.03 1.12 -8.83
N LEU A 250 -22.50 0.61 -9.97
CA LEU A 250 -22.58 1.36 -11.23
C LEU A 250 -23.56 2.54 -11.17
N PHE A 251 -24.80 2.29 -10.73
CA PHE A 251 -25.86 3.31 -10.71
C PHE A 251 -25.62 4.37 -9.64
N ARG A 252 -25.04 4.03 -8.48
CA ARG A 252 -24.56 5.01 -7.50
C ARG A 252 -23.62 6.03 -8.14
N ALA A 253 -22.63 5.58 -8.90
CA ALA A 253 -21.72 6.47 -9.61
C ALA A 253 -22.45 7.30 -10.69
N GLU A 254 -23.28 6.68 -11.52
CA GLU A 254 -24.09 7.36 -12.55
C GLU A 254 -24.93 8.49 -11.94
N TYR A 255 -25.64 8.22 -10.84
CA TYR A 255 -26.56 9.17 -10.22
C TYR A 255 -25.82 10.34 -9.57
N ILE A 256 -24.71 10.09 -8.86
CA ILE A 256 -23.89 11.13 -8.20
C ILE A 256 -23.22 12.04 -9.25
N ASP A 257 -22.61 11.45 -10.28
CA ASP A 257 -21.92 12.21 -11.32
C ASP A 257 -22.93 12.98 -12.20
N HIS A 258 -24.15 12.45 -12.43
CA HIS A 258 -25.22 13.19 -13.11
C HIS A 258 -25.67 14.40 -12.28
N CYS A 259 -25.97 14.21 -10.99
CA CYS A 259 -26.42 15.28 -10.09
C CYS A 259 -25.39 16.41 -10.00
N THR A 260 -24.12 16.08 -9.72
CA THR A 260 -23.07 17.10 -9.57
C THR A 260 -22.72 17.80 -10.89
N LYS A 261 -22.79 17.10 -12.03
CA LYS A 261 -22.61 17.71 -13.36
C LYS A 261 -23.72 18.71 -13.66
N TYR A 262 -24.99 18.32 -13.56
CA TYR A 262 -26.08 19.19 -13.98
C TYR A 262 -26.39 20.30 -12.98
N TYR A 263 -26.05 20.13 -11.69
CA TYR A 263 -25.98 21.22 -10.72
C TYR A 263 -24.99 22.30 -11.18
N LYS A 264 -23.77 21.93 -11.56
CA LYS A 264 -22.76 22.88 -12.08
C LYS A 264 -23.21 23.55 -13.37
N VAL A 265 -23.83 22.80 -14.30
CA VAL A 265 -24.40 23.35 -15.54
C VAL A 265 -25.52 24.36 -15.25
N GLY A 266 -26.43 24.08 -14.32
CA GLY A 266 -27.50 25.00 -13.94
C GLY A 266 -26.97 26.25 -13.25
N LEU A 267 -26.04 26.08 -12.31
CA LEU A 267 -25.37 27.16 -11.60
C LEU A 267 -24.62 28.08 -12.59
N ASP A 268 -23.89 27.51 -13.55
CA ASP A 268 -23.15 28.27 -14.57
C ASP A 268 -24.06 29.09 -15.51
N ARG A 269 -25.30 28.63 -15.80
CA ARG A 269 -26.28 29.39 -16.59
C ARG A 269 -26.71 30.70 -15.91
N LEU A 270 -26.64 30.76 -14.58
CA LEU A 270 -27.04 31.92 -13.79
C LEU A 270 -25.93 32.96 -13.57
N LYS A 271 -24.71 32.70 -14.08
CA LYS A 271 -23.62 33.69 -14.05
C LYS A 271 -24.00 34.94 -14.84
N GLY A 272 -23.86 36.10 -14.22
CA GLY A 272 -24.18 37.39 -14.83
C GLY A 272 -23.18 38.48 -14.47
N SER A 273 -23.60 39.74 -14.57
CA SER A 273 -22.78 40.93 -14.27
C SER A 273 -23.31 41.77 -13.11
N SER A 274 -24.60 41.65 -12.78
CA SER A 274 -25.30 42.51 -11.82
C SER A 274 -25.42 41.88 -10.42
N TYR A 275 -25.77 42.72 -9.43
CA TYR A 275 -26.13 42.30 -8.09
C TYR A 275 -27.29 41.28 -8.09
N GLY A 276 -28.38 41.58 -8.80
CA GLY A 276 -29.55 40.69 -8.88
C GLY A 276 -29.23 39.33 -9.53
N SER A 277 -28.36 39.32 -10.55
CA SER A 277 -27.85 38.08 -11.14
C SER A 277 -27.10 37.23 -10.11
N TRP A 278 -26.35 37.86 -9.20
CA TRP A 278 -25.64 37.15 -8.14
C TRP A 278 -26.58 36.62 -7.06
N VAL A 279 -27.64 37.37 -6.70
CA VAL A 279 -28.67 36.88 -5.76
C VAL A 279 -29.32 35.60 -6.30
N ASN A 280 -29.74 35.58 -7.57
CA ASN A 280 -30.33 34.38 -8.19
C ASN A 280 -29.34 33.21 -8.27
N TYR A 281 -28.07 33.49 -8.63
CA TYR A 281 -26.99 32.49 -8.65
C TYR A 281 -26.75 31.87 -7.26
N ASN A 282 -26.70 32.70 -6.22
CA ASN A 282 -26.54 32.24 -4.84
C ASN A 282 -27.76 31.46 -4.33
N ARG A 283 -28.96 31.89 -4.71
CA ARG A 283 -30.22 31.21 -4.39
C ARG A 283 -30.25 29.79 -4.96
N TYR A 284 -30.00 29.64 -6.27
CA TYR A 284 -29.86 28.32 -6.91
C TYR A 284 -28.78 27.46 -6.22
N ARG A 285 -27.61 28.03 -5.91
CA ARG A 285 -26.56 27.33 -5.14
C ARG A 285 -27.09 26.80 -3.81
N ARG A 286 -27.74 27.64 -3.00
CA ARG A 286 -28.32 27.23 -1.70
C ARG A 286 -29.34 26.12 -1.90
N GLU A 287 -30.35 26.36 -2.73
CA GLU A 287 -31.57 25.53 -2.73
C GLU A 287 -31.35 24.20 -3.44
N MET A 288 -30.53 24.16 -4.49
CA MET A 288 -30.10 22.90 -5.11
C MET A 288 -29.09 22.13 -4.24
N THR A 289 -28.34 22.80 -3.36
CA THR A 289 -27.55 22.10 -2.32
C THR A 289 -28.47 21.34 -1.37
N LEU A 290 -29.53 22.01 -0.88
CA LEU A 290 -30.50 21.43 0.05
C LEU A 290 -31.37 20.34 -0.60
N MET A 291 -31.79 20.53 -1.85
CA MET A 291 -32.67 19.58 -2.54
C MET A 291 -31.94 18.35 -3.10
N ILE A 292 -30.67 18.49 -3.49
CA ILE A 292 -29.92 17.45 -4.22
C ILE A 292 -28.61 17.09 -3.53
N LEU A 293 -27.70 18.04 -3.33
CA LEU A 293 -26.31 17.73 -2.93
C LEU A 293 -26.22 17.09 -1.54
N ASP A 294 -27.02 17.56 -0.59
CA ASP A 294 -27.12 16.97 0.76
C ASP A 294 -27.68 15.54 0.72
N THR A 295 -28.62 15.25 -0.20
CA THR A 295 -29.18 13.90 -0.40
C THR A 295 -28.13 12.95 -1.01
N ILE A 296 -27.49 13.33 -2.12
CA ILE A 296 -26.54 12.44 -2.82
C ILE A 296 -25.27 12.16 -2.00
N ALA A 297 -24.92 13.05 -1.06
CA ALA A 297 -23.81 12.81 -0.13
C ALA A 297 -24.06 11.60 0.80
N ALA A 298 -25.31 11.17 0.97
CA ALA A 298 -25.68 10.00 1.76
C ALA A 298 -25.72 8.68 0.94
N PHE A 299 -25.78 8.73 -0.40
CA PHE A 299 -25.87 7.54 -1.26
C PHE A 299 -24.78 6.48 -1.06
N PRO A 300 -23.51 6.81 -0.72
CA PRO A 300 -22.49 5.81 -0.43
C PRO A 300 -22.85 4.92 0.77
N TYR A 301 -23.54 5.49 1.76
CA TYR A 301 -23.88 4.85 3.03
C TYR A 301 -25.04 3.84 2.90
N TYR A 302 -25.59 3.67 1.70
CA TYR A 302 -26.64 2.69 1.43
C TYR A 302 -26.06 1.28 1.17
N ASP A 303 -24.73 1.15 1.16
CA ASP A 303 -24.05 -0.15 1.11
C ASP A 303 -24.00 -0.77 2.50
N ILE A 304 -24.73 -1.84 2.77
CA ILE A 304 -24.73 -2.46 4.10
C ILE A 304 -23.51 -3.36 4.37
N GLU A 305 -22.75 -3.75 3.34
CA GLU A 305 -21.45 -4.42 3.55
C GLU A 305 -20.41 -3.40 4.03
N GLU A 306 -20.45 -2.18 3.48
CA GLU A 306 -19.53 -1.12 3.85
C GLU A 306 -19.98 -0.34 5.11
N TYR A 307 -21.29 -0.28 5.36
CA TYR A 307 -21.94 0.43 6.48
C TYR A 307 -23.02 -0.45 7.15
N PRO A 308 -22.63 -1.52 7.88
CA PRO A 308 -23.56 -2.47 8.49
C PRO A 308 -24.27 -1.96 9.76
N ILE A 309 -23.76 -0.87 10.36
CA ILE A 309 -24.25 -0.27 11.62
C ILE A 309 -24.42 1.25 11.45
N GLU A 310 -24.85 1.95 12.51
CA GLU A 310 -25.12 3.38 12.43
C GLU A 310 -23.96 4.25 11.97
N VAL A 311 -24.26 5.16 11.04
CA VAL A 311 -23.30 6.14 10.51
C VAL A 311 -23.60 7.54 11.07
N SER A 312 -22.74 8.02 11.95
CA SER A 312 -22.73 9.42 12.37
C SER A 312 -21.91 10.25 11.38
N THR A 313 -22.60 10.82 10.37
CA THR A 313 -21.98 11.64 9.32
C THR A 313 -22.33 13.13 9.43
N GLN A 314 -21.47 13.97 8.85
CA GLN A 314 -21.50 15.42 9.04
C GLN A 314 -21.41 16.17 7.71
N LEU A 315 -22.37 17.08 7.47
CA LEU A 315 -22.40 17.96 6.30
C LEU A 315 -21.67 19.27 6.65
N ALA A 316 -20.40 19.35 6.25
CA ALA A 316 -19.49 20.46 6.54
C ALA A 316 -19.64 21.68 5.62
N ARG A 317 -20.44 21.60 4.54
CA ARG A 317 -20.66 22.71 3.60
C ARG A 317 -21.36 23.92 4.23
N GLU A 318 -20.99 25.10 3.77
CA GLU A 318 -21.71 26.34 4.06
C GLU A 318 -22.81 26.60 3.03
N VAL A 319 -23.97 27.07 3.49
CA VAL A 319 -24.98 27.69 2.62
C VAL A 319 -25.16 29.16 3.01
N TYR A 320 -25.41 30.01 2.02
CA TYR A 320 -25.51 31.46 2.20
C TYR A 320 -26.95 31.88 1.95
N THR A 321 -27.58 32.52 2.95
CA THR A 321 -28.87 33.19 2.73
C THR A 321 -28.68 34.38 1.79
N ASP A 322 -29.75 34.80 1.11
CA ASP A 322 -29.77 36.02 0.31
C ASP A 322 -29.29 37.21 1.16
N PRO A 323 -28.62 38.21 0.55
CA PRO A 323 -28.21 39.41 1.26
C PRO A 323 -29.42 40.10 1.91
N ILE A 324 -29.23 40.69 3.09
CA ILE A 324 -30.34 41.30 3.85
C ILE A 324 -31.07 42.39 3.05
N ILE A 325 -30.39 43.03 2.09
CA ILE A 325 -31.01 43.84 1.04
C ILE A 325 -30.94 43.03 -0.27
N THR A 326 -32.04 42.39 -0.64
CA THR A 326 -32.16 41.50 -1.82
C THR A 326 -32.10 42.25 -3.15
N SER A 327 -32.51 43.52 -3.17
CA SER A 327 -32.64 44.36 -4.35
C SER A 327 -32.49 45.84 -4.00
N PHE A 328 -32.01 46.65 -4.95
CA PHE A 328 -31.93 48.10 -4.85
C PHE A 328 -32.88 48.75 -5.86
N VAL A 329 -33.42 49.93 -5.54
CA VAL A 329 -34.29 50.72 -6.45
C VAL A 329 -33.53 51.08 -7.73
N GLU A 330 -32.28 51.49 -7.59
CA GLU A 330 -31.34 51.68 -8.71
C GLU A 330 -30.36 50.51 -8.72
N SER A 331 -30.37 49.72 -9.80
CA SER A 331 -29.67 48.43 -9.87
C SER A 331 -28.14 48.53 -9.82
N ASP A 332 -27.58 49.73 -10.00
CA ASP A 332 -26.15 50.01 -9.95
C ASP A 332 -25.64 50.35 -8.54
N HIS A 333 -26.52 50.45 -7.54
CA HIS A 333 -26.14 50.68 -6.14
C HIS A 333 -25.52 49.44 -5.48
N GLY A 334 -25.88 48.25 -5.98
CA GLY A 334 -25.29 46.98 -5.58
C GLY A 334 -23.96 46.71 -6.32
N PRO A 335 -23.00 46.00 -5.70
CA PRO A 335 -21.77 45.60 -6.37
C PRO A 335 -22.00 44.68 -7.59
N SER A 336 -21.01 44.62 -8.48
CA SER A 336 -21.02 43.67 -9.61
C SER A 336 -21.02 42.22 -9.14
N PHE A 337 -21.52 41.32 -9.98
CA PHE A 337 -21.49 39.87 -9.75
C PHE A 337 -20.09 39.37 -9.34
N SER A 338 -19.05 39.82 -10.05
CA SER A 338 -17.67 39.46 -9.79
C SER A 338 -17.16 39.95 -8.43
N PHE A 339 -17.63 41.11 -7.97
CA PHE A 339 -17.30 41.62 -6.64
C PHE A 339 -18.03 40.81 -5.58
N MET A 340 -19.32 40.54 -5.78
CA MET A 340 -20.13 39.74 -4.86
C MET A 340 -19.52 38.35 -4.65
N GLU A 341 -19.26 37.60 -5.71
CA GLU A 341 -18.74 36.23 -5.59
C GLU A 341 -17.32 36.19 -4.98
N SER A 342 -16.53 37.27 -5.12
CA SER A 342 -15.18 37.35 -4.53
C SER A 342 -15.14 37.80 -3.06
N ASN A 343 -16.22 38.40 -2.52
CA ASN A 343 -16.21 39.07 -1.21
C ASN A 343 -17.38 38.70 -0.28
N ALA A 344 -18.55 38.34 -0.83
CA ALA A 344 -19.69 37.85 -0.06
C ALA A 344 -19.51 36.38 0.34
N ILE A 345 -18.83 35.58 -0.49
CA ILE A 345 -18.53 34.16 -0.24
C ILE A 345 -17.14 34.03 0.37
N ARG A 346 -16.99 33.15 1.37
CA ARG A 346 -15.69 32.79 1.92
C ARG A 346 -14.98 31.82 0.98
N LYS A 347 -13.67 32.03 0.76
CA LYS A 347 -12.84 31.04 0.06
C LYS A 347 -12.78 29.75 0.87
N PRO A 348 -12.67 28.56 0.24
CA PRO A 348 -12.58 27.27 0.91
C PRO A 348 -11.65 27.29 2.13
N HIS A 349 -12.17 26.90 3.29
CA HIS A 349 -11.52 27.05 4.59
C HIS A 349 -11.82 25.88 5.53
N LEU A 350 -11.02 25.74 6.60
CA LEU A 350 -11.28 24.77 7.66
C LEU A 350 -12.53 25.20 8.44
N VAL A 351 -13.37 24.24 8.83
CA VAL A 351 -14.67 24.50 9.47
C VAL A 351 -14.50 25.25 10.79
N ASP A 352 -15.17 26.40 10.87
CA ASP A 352 -15.19 27.27 12.03
C ASP A 352 -16.62 27.56 12.54
N TYR A 353 -16.69 28.08 13.75
CA TYR A 353 -17.92 28.30 14.50
C TYR A 353 -17.94 29.70 15.12
N LEU A 354 -19.05 30.40 14.97
CA LEU A 354 -19.25 31.76 15.46
C LEU A 354 -19.24 31.86 16.99
N ASP A 355 -18.42 32.76 17.55
CA ASP A 355 -18.36 33.03 18.99
C ASP A 355 -18.79 34.47 19.34
N ASN A 356 -18.41 35.45 18.49
CA ASN A 356 -18.83 36.85 18.61
C ASN A 356 -18.98 37.54 17.26
N LEU A 357 -19.88 38.53 17.21
CA LEU A 357 -19.84 39.64 16.24
C LEU A 357 -19.51 40.94 16.97
N TYR A 358 -18.47 41.66 16.51
CA TYR A 358 -18.17 43.01 16.98
C TYR A 358 -18.61 44.00 15.92
N ILE A 359 -19.73 44.69 16.15
CA ILE A 359 -20.41 45.53 15.15
C ILE A 359 -20.09 47.01 15.42
N TYR A 360 -19.81 47.76 14.35
CA TYR A 360 -19.66 49.20 14.33
C TYR A 360 -20.91 49.82 13.71
N THR A 361 -21.57 50.70 14.44
CA THR A 361 -22.75 51.43 13.98
C THR A 361 -22.33 52.82 13.52
N SER A 362 -22.78 53.24 12.34
CA SER A 362 -22.65 54.61 11.85
C SER A 362 -24.02 55.18 11.50
N ARG A 363 -24.06 56.42 11.00
CA ARG A 363 -25.31 57.17 10.83
C ARG A 363 -25.37 57.90 9.49
N PHE A 364 -26.47 57.71 8.76
CA PHE A 364 -26.86 58.62 7.70
C PHE A 364 -27.85 59.65 8.23
N ARG A 365 -27.67 60.91 7.81
CA ARG A 365 -28.56 62.01 8.21
C ARG A 365 -29.72 62.14 7.25
N THR A 366 -30.91 62.25 7.80
CA THR A 366 -32.14 62.55 7.06
C THR A 366 -32.09 63.95 6.43
N PHE A 367 -32.87 64.17 5.36
CA PHE A 367 -33.13 65.51 4.84
C PHE A 367 -33.94 66.36 5.83
N SER A 368 -34.87 65.74 6.58
CA SER A 368 -35.59 66.39 7.66
C SER A 368 -36.15 65.36 8.66
N ASN A 369 -35.82 65.56 9.94
CA ASN A 369 -36.30 64.75 11.06
C ASN A 369 -37.83 64.86 11.30
N GLU A 370 -38.52 65.77 10.62
CA GLU A 370 -39.99 65.84 10.64
C GLU A 370 -40.65 64.78 9.74
N PHE A 371 -39.93 64.23 8.77
CA PHE A 371 -40.46 63.25 7.80
C PHE A 371 -39.91 61.84 8.02
N GLN A 372 -38.62 61.71 8.33
CA GLN A 372 -37.96 60.44 8.62
C GLN A 372 -36.79 60.68 9.58
N PRO A 373 -36.55 59.86 10.62
CA PRO A 373 -35.40 60.02 11.51
C PRO A 373 -34.06 59.73 10.82
N ASP A 374 -32.95 60.15 11.44
CA ASP A 374 -31.59 59.67 11.10
C ASP A 374 -31.51 58.13 11.13
N LEU A 375 -30.82 57.53 10.15
CA LEU A 375 -30.64 56.07 10.01
C LEU A 375 -29.37 55.63 10.75
N ASN A 376 -29.50 54.87 11.84
CA ASN A 376 -28.35 54.31 12.56
C ASN A 376 -28.11 52.86 12.12
N TYR A 377 -27.13 52.64 11.25
CA TYR A 377 -26.97 51.40 10.52
C TYR A 377 -25.68 50.64 10.87
N TRP A 378 -25.72 49.32 10.69
CA TRP A 378 -24.56 48.43 10.73
C TRP A 378 -23.57 48.82 9.62
N ALA A 379 -22.49 49.51 9.97
CA ALA A 379 -21.54 50.07 9.01
C ALA A 379 -20.31 49.19 8.78
N ALA A 380 -19.95 48.38 9.77
CA ALA A 380 -18.88 47.40 9.68
C ALA A 380 -19.01 46.34 10.79
N HIS A 381 -18.29 45.23 10.65
CA HIS A 381 -18.10 44.30 11.77
C HIS A 381 -16.78 43.52 11.68
N LYS A 382 -16.41 42.88 12.78
CA LYS A 382 -15.48 41.75 12.83
C LYS A 382 -16.22 40.50 13.30
N VAL A 383 -15.80 39.35 12.80
CA VAL A 383 -16.25 38.04 13.28
C VAL A 383 -15.16 37.45 14.19
N LYS A 384 -15.56 36.88 15.33
CA LYS A 384 -14.69 36.00 16.12
C LYS A 384 -15.22 34.58 16.08
N TYR A 385 -14.32 33.64 15.88
CA TYR A 385 -14.64 32.25 15.60
C TYR A 385 -13.65 31.28 16.25
N LYS A 386 -14.02 30.01 16.30
CA LYS A 386 -13.23 28.88 16.81
C LYS A 386 -13.22 27.76 15.78
N TYR A 387 -12.13 27.00 15.68
CA TYR A 387 -12.09 25.76 14.89
C TYR A 387 -12.71 24.59 15.68
N SER A 388 -13.08 23.51 14.97
CA SER A 388 -13.67 22.31 15.59
C SER A 388 -12.85 21.79 16.78
N GLY A 389 -13.48 21.67 17.95
CA GLY A 389 -12.86 21.23 19.20
C GLY A 389 -11.81 22.18 19.80
N ASP A 390 -11.45 23.28 19.14
CA ASP A 390 -10.41 24.20 19.58
C ASP A 390 -11.00 25.43 20.29
N PRO A 391 -10.76 25.62 21.62
CA PRO A 391 -11.24 26.80 22.32
C PRO A 391 -10.54 28.10 21.90
N THR A 392 -9.47 28.03 21.11
CA THR A 392 -8.69 29.19 20.65
C THR A 392 -9.54 30.12 19.79
N LEU A 393 -9.58 31.39 20.17
CA LEU A 393 -10.40 32.41 19.52
C LEU A 393 -9.61 33.15 18.44
N HIS A 394 -10.11 33.10 17.21
CA HIS A 394 -9.59 33.82 16.06
C HIS A 394 -10.48 35.04 15.75
N GLU A 395 -9.96 36.03 15.03
CA GLU A 395 -10.69 37.24 14.63
C GLU A 395 -10.41 37.56 13.15
N THR A 396 -11.45 37.96 12.41
CA THR A 396 -11.31 38.38 11.01
C THR A 396 -10.77 39.82 10.88
N PRO A 397 -10.29 40.21 9.69
CA PRO A 397 -10.30 41.61 9.29
C PRO A 397 -11.69 42.24 9.43
N ILE A 398 -11.76 43.57 9.37
CA ILE A 398 -13.02 44.32 9.38
C ILE A 398 -13.71 44.14 8.02
N TYR A 399 -14.97 43.69 8.04
CA TYR A 399 -15.90 43.77 6.91
C TYR A 399 -16.63 45.12 6.96
N GLY A 400 -16.83 45.77 5.81
CA GLY A 400 -17.43 47.12 5.75
C GLY A 400 -16.44 48.23 6.10
N ASN A 401 -16.95 49.43 6.44
CA ASN A 401 -16.12 50.60 6.73
C ASN A 401 -16.32 51.10 8.18
N ALA A 402 -15.32 50.83 9.03
CA ALA A 402 -15.29 51.29 10.43
C ALA A 402 -14.70 52.71 10.60
N SER A 403 -14.57 53.50 9.54
CA SER A 403 -14.14 54.90 9.65
C SER A 403 -15.28 55.78 10.14
N ASN A 404 -15.04 56.61 11.16
CA ASN A 404 -16.04 57.55 11.72
C ASN A 404 -17.35 56.87 12.20
N TYR A 405 -17.25 55.71 12.85
CA TYR A 405 -18.39 55.08 13.53
C TYR A 405 -18.91 55.96 14.68
N GLU A 406 -20.20 55.87 14.97
CA GLU A 406 -20.87 56.57 16.07
C GLU A 406 -20.85 55.72 17.36
N SER A 407 -20.98 54.40 17.25
CA SER A 407 -20.89 53.46 18.38
C SER A 407 -20.42 52.07 17.96
N THR A 408 -20.13 51.20 18.95
CA THR A 408 -19.75 49.80 18.74
C THR A 408 -20.38 48.89 19.78
N GLY A 409 -20.67 47.63 19.42
CA GLY A 409 -21.16 46.60 20.34
C GLY A 409 -20.48 45.25 20.12
N ASN A 410 -20.26 44.51 21.22
CA ASN A 410 -19.79 43.13 21.19
C ASN A 410 -20.95 42.17 21.50
N TYR A 411 -21.40 41.46 20.47
CA TYR A 411 -22.51 40.52 20.52
C TYR A 411 -21.94 39.11 20.64
N SER A 412 -22.07 38.51 21.82
CA SER A 412 -21.43 37.24 22.16
C SER A 412 -22.44 36.10 22.15
N PHE A 413 -22.10 35.01 21.45
CA PHE A 413 -22.94 33.83 21.33
C PHE A 413 -22.55 32.73 22.31
N ARG A 414 -21.29 32.62 22.76
CA ARG A 414 -20.86 31.71 23.84
C ARG A 414 -21.33 30.25 23.67
N GLY A 415 -21.27 29.73 22.44
CA GLY A 415 -21.77 28.37 22.13
C GLY A 415 -23.30 28.24 22.16
N ASN A 416 -24.04 29.33 22.00
CA ASN A 416 -25.45 29.37 21.63
C ASN A 416 -25.57 29.08 20.13
N SER A 417 -26.34 28.06 19.75
CA SER A 417 -26.59 27.76 18.34
C SER A 417 -27.67 28.72 17.83
N ILE A 418 -27.26 29.77 17.13
CA ILE A 418 -28.19 30.69 16.45
C ILE A 418 -28.77 29.97 15.24
N TYR A 419 -30.09 29.74 15.27
CA TYR A 419 -30.82 29.00 14.23
C TYR A 419 -31.68 29.90 13.33
N GLN A 420 -31.92 31.14 13.74
CA GLN A 420 -32.75 32.09 12.97
C GLN A 420 -32.28 33.53 13.19
N THR A 421 -32.36 34.34 12.14
CA THR A 421 -32.16 35.79 12.18
C THR A 421 -33.34 36.51 11.56
N LEU A 422 -33.95 37.45 12.30
CA LEU A 422 -34.89 38.42 11.74
C LEU A 422 -34.18 39.78 11.60
N SER A 423 -34.26 40.40 10.43
CA SER A 423 -33.59 41.68 10.13
C SER A 423 -34.56 42.74 9.64
N ALA A 424 -34.24 44.00 9.95
CA ALA A 424 -34.87 45.19 9.38
C ALA A 424 -33.85 45.93 8.48
N PRO A 425 -33.83 45.66 7.17
CA PRO A 425 -33.21 46.57 6.21
C PRO A 425 -34.02 47.85 6.13
N SER A 426 -33.37 48.97 5.86
CA SER A 426 -34.01 50.29 5.78
C SER A 426 -33.25 51.22 4.84
N ALA A 427 -33.96 52.22 4.30
CA ALA A 427 -33.42 53.20 3.39
C ALA A 427 -33.91 54.61 3.76
N ILE A 428 -33.06 55.62 3.53
CA ILE A 428 -33.45 57.03 3.62
C ILE A 428 -33.20 57.73 2.29
N LEU A 429 -34.10 58.66 1.94
CA LEU A 429 -33.92 59.52 0.78
C LEU A 429 -33.37 60.89 1.20
N THR A 430 -32.37 61.34 0.46
CA THR A 430 -31.95 62.74 0.43
C THR A 430 -32.18 63.30 -0.98
N PRO A 431 -32.13 64.63 -1.20
CA PRO A 431 -32.39 65.21 -2.52
C PRO A 431 -31.47 64.73 -3.66
N ASN A 432 -30.36 64.07 -3.33
CA ASN A 432 -29.32 63.66 -4.29
C ASN A 432 -28.97 62.16 -4.23
N TYR A 433 -29.32 61.44 -3.15
CA TYR A 433 -28.86 60.07 -2.86
C TYR A 433 -29.90 59.26 -2.07
N ILE A 434 -29.93 57.95 -2.31
CA ILE A 434 -30.67 56.97 -1.48
C ILE A 434 -29.64 56.16 -0.69
N TYR A 435 -29.65 56.29 0.63
CA TYR A 435 -28.74 55.55 1.51
C TYR A 435 -29.44 54.31 2.06
N TYR A 436 -28.74 53.17 2.04
CA TYR A 436 -29.26 51.88 2.52
C TYR A 436 -28.46 51.39 3.73
N GLY A 437 -29.14 50.76 4.70
CA GLY A 437 -28.49 50.23 5.90
C GLY A 437 -29.36 49.23 6.67
N ILE A 438 -28.72 48.48 7.58
CA ILE A 438 -29.41 47.54 8.47
C ILE A 438 -29.46 48.14 9.87
N GLU A 439 -30.66 48.46 10.37
CA GLU A 439 -30.83 49.12 11.67
C GLU A 439 -31.07 48.14 12.83
N GLN A 440 -31.59 46.94 12.54
CA GLN A 440 -31.90 45.93 13.56
C GLN A 440 -31.70 44.52 13.02
N VAL A 441 -31.11 43.65 13.84
CA VAL A 441 -31.04 42.19 13.63
C VAL A 441 -31.29 41.49 14.96
N GLU A 442 -32.24 40.56 14.98
CA GLU A 442 -32.57 39.71 16.12
C GLU A 442 -32.09 38.28 15.81
N PHE A 443 -31.13 37.79 16.61
CA PHE A 443 -30.54 36.46 16.49
C PHE A 443 -31.20 35.53 17.52
N TYR A 444 -31.94 34.53 17.07
CA TYR A 444 -32.61 33.55 17.92
C TYR A 444 -31.76 32.30 18.06
N GLY A 445 -31.60 31.80 19.29
CA GLY A 445 -30.73 30.68 19.58
C GLY A 445 -31.17 29.82 20.75
N ASN A 446 -30.70 28.57 20.76
CA ASN A 446 -31.12 27.53 21.71
C ASN A 446 -30.80 27.84 23.20
N LYS A 447 -29.93 28.81 23.47
CA LYS A 447 -29.57 29.29 24.82
C LYS A 447 -30.03 30.74 25.08
N GLY A 448 -30.89 31.28 24.23
CA GLY A 448 -31.44 32.64 24.33
C GLY A 448 -31.17 33.48 23.10
N ASN A 449 -31.69 34.71 23.09
CA ASN A 449 -31.66 35.60 21.93
C ASN A 449 -30.66 36.73 22.11
N VAL A 450 -30.06 37.20 21.00
CA VAL A 450 -29.12 38.32 20.95
C VAL A 450 -29.68 39.37 19.99
N TYR A 451 -29.56 40.66 20.32
CA TYR A 451 -30.24 41.74 19.61
C TYR A 451 -29.26 42.87 19.22
N TYR A 452 -29.04 43.07 17.92
CA TYR A 452 -28.44 44.29 17.39
C TYR A 452 -29.52 45.33 17.10
N ARG A 453 -29.33 46.57 17.55
CA ARG A 453 -30.19 47.74 17.29
C ARG A 453 -29.34 49.00 17.20
N GLY A 454 -29.42 49.73 16.09
CA GLY A 454 -28.68 50.98 15.88
C GLY A 454 -29.29 52.19 16.61
N GLY A 455 -30.60 52.18 16.88
CA GLY A 455 -31.24 53.22 17.70
C GLY A 455 -32.75 53.07 17.80
N ASN A 456 -33.45 53.17 16.66
CA ASN A 456 -34.89 53.01 16.59
C ASN A 456 -35.30 51.52 16.46
N LYS A 457 -36.57 51.21 16.71
CA LYS A 457 -37.16 49.88 16.50
C LYS A 457 -38.00 49.90 15.22
N TYR A 458 -37.72 48.99 14.30
CA TYR A 458 -38.42 48.89 13.01
C TYR A 458 -39.18 47.56 12.87
N PRO A 459 -40.12 47.47 11.91
CA PRO A 459 -40.67 46.19 11.47
C PRO A 459 -39.55 45.29 10.96
N LEU A 460 -39.49 44.06 11.47
CA LEU A 460 -38.61 43.01 10.98
C LEU A 460 -39.29 42.38 9.75
N SER A 461 -38.59 42.30 8.62
CA SER A 461 -39.15 41.85 7.34
C SER A 461 -38.35 40.74 6.66
N VAL A 462 -37.07 40.59 7.01
CA VAL A 462 -36.17 39.60 6.41
C VAL A 462 -35.88 38.51 7.44
N ASP A 463 -36.53 37.35 7.26
CA ASP A 463 -36.36 36.16 8.10
C ASP A 463 -35.48 35.12 7.39
N SER A 464 -34.51 34.55 8.10
CA SER A 464 -33.71 33.43 7.58
C SER A 464 -34.47 32.11 7.60
N ALA A 465 -35.46 31.92 8.48
CA ALA A 465 -36.29 30.71 8.51
C ALA A 465 -37.11 30.54 7.22
N ASN A 466 -37.42 31.65 6.53
CA ASN A 466 -38.02 31.60 5.19
C ASN A 466 -37.09 30.98 4.13
N GLN A 467 -35.77 30.90 4.35
CA GLN A 467 -34.80 30.36 3.38
C GLN A 467 -34.12 29.08 3.86
N LEU A 468 -34.08 28.88 5.18
CA LEU A 468 -33.54 27.72 5.89
C LEU A 468 -34.59 27.27 6.92
N PRO A 469 -35.73 26.71 6.47
CA PRO A 469 -36.81 26.31 7.35
C PRO A 469 -36.40 25.18 8.32
N PRO A 470 -37.12 25.02 9.45
CA PRO A 470 -37.02 23.81 10.26
C PRO A 470 -37.66 22.62 9.53
N ASP A 471 -37.33 21.42 9.99
CA ASP A 471 -37.99 20.19 9.51
C ASP A 471 -39.51 20.21 9.73
N VAL A 472 -39.89 20.67 10.92
CA VAL A 472 -41.25 20.83 11.44
C VAL A 472 -41.22 21.90 12.54
N GLU A 473 -42.33 22.63 12.73
CA GLU A 473 -42.44 23.54 13.88
C GLU A 473 -42.54 22.78 15.22
N PRO A 474 -41.97 23.30 16.32
CA PRO A 474 -41.28 24.58 16.44
C PRO A 474 -39.80 24.54 16.01
N ILE A 475 -39.34 25.61 15.32
CA ILE A 475 -37.94 25.79 14.92
C ILE A 475 -36.92 25.67 16.08
N THR A 476 -37.32 26.01 17.31
CA THR A 476 -36.48 25.96 18.52
C THR A 476 -35.87 24.58 18.78
N GLU A 477 -36.55 23.51 18.35
CA GLU A 477 -36.13 22.12 18.54
C GLU A 477 -35.61 21.48 17.25
N ASN A 478 -36.20 21.87 16.11
CA ASN A 478 -36.09 21.21 14.80
C ASN A 478 -35.33 22.04 13.74
N TYR A 479 -34.49 22.98 14.17
CA TYR A 479 -33.62 23.70 13.25
C TYR A 479 -32.58 22.79 12.58
N ASN A 480 -32.36 23.01 11.28
CA ASN A 480 -31.39 22.28 10.45
C ASN A 480 -30.04 22.97 10.31
N HIS A 481 -29.97 24.28 10.54
CA HIS A 481 -28.81 25.11 10.25
C HIS A 481 -28.41 25.97 11.45
N VAL A 482 -27.13 26.30 11.53
CA VAL A 482 -26.56 27.19 12.57
C VAL A 482 -25.72 28.27 11.90
N LEU A 483 -25.90 29.53 12.32
CA LEU A 483 -25.13 30.66 11.84
C LEU A 483 -23.64 30.47 12.17
N CYS A 484 -22.79 30.33 11.15
CA CYS A 484 -21.35 30.14 11.32
C CYS A 484 -20.54 31.41 11.04
N HIS A 485 -21.02 32.30 10.14
CA HIS A 485 -20.31 33.54 9.83
C HIS A 485 -21.24 34.67 9.34
N ALA A 486 -20.69 35.88 9.30
CA ALA A 486 -21.25 37.01 8.59
C ALA A 486 -20.16 37.66 7.74
N THR A 487 -20.31 37.68 6.41
CA THR A 487 -19.50 38.53 5.52
C THR A 487 -20.23 39.85 5.28
N ALA A 488 -19.64 40.78 4.52
CA ALA A 488 -20.35 42.00 4.11
C ALA A 488 -19.82 42.59 2.80
N VAL A 489 -20.70 43.30 2.10
CA VAL A 489 -20.39 44.04 0.87
C VAL A 489 -20.81 45.51 0.99
N PRO A 490 -20.10 46.45 0.32
CA PRO A 490 -20.46 47.86 0.33
C PRO A 490 -21.66 48.17 -0.56
N VAL A 491 -22.32 49.30 -0.29
CA VAL A 491 -23.30 49.92 -1.20
C VAL A 491 -22.65 51.16 -1.84
N LYS A 492 -22.94 51.43 -3.11
CA LYS A 492 -22.29 52.48 -3.94
C LYS A 492 -22.19 53.85 -3.26
N ASP A 493 -23.31 54.37 -2.74
CA ASP A 493 -23.36 55.68 -2.07
C ASP A 493 -23.08 55.60 -0.56
N GLY A 494 -22.55 54.47 -0.10
CA GLY A 494 -22.30 54.18 1.31
C GLY A 494 -23.38 53.29 1.92
N GLY A 495 -22.96 52.53 2.93
CA GLY A 495 -23.75 51.47 3.54
C GLY A 495 -22.96 50.18 3.56
N THR A 496 -23.48 49.15 4.21
CA THR A 496 -22.89 47.81 4.20
C THR A 496 -24.02 46.80 4.34
N VAL A 497 -24.04 45.80 3.45
CA VAL A 497 -25.01 44.71 3.47
C VAL A 497 -24.31 43.47 4.02
N PRO A 498 -24.69 42.97 5.20
CA PRO A 498 -24.24 41.67 5.68
C PRO A 498 -24.81 40.53 4.84
N ILE A 499 -24.04 39.45 4.70
CA ILE A 499 -24.50 38.15 4.19
C ILE A 499 -24.19 37.11 5.26
N PHE A 500 -25.18 36.32 5.64
CA PHE A 500 -25.03 35.26 6.65
C PHE A 500 -24.74 33.92 5.99
N SER A 501 -23.71 33.22 6.49
CA SER A 501 -23.43 31.84 6.13
C SER A 501 -23.79 30.90 7.27
N TRP A 502 -24.21 29.69 6.89
CA TRP A 502 -24.82 28.72 7.78
C TRP A 502 -24.24 27.33 7.52
N THR A 503 -23.79 26.65 8.56
CA THR A 503 -23.42 25.23 8.52
C THR A 503 -24.63 24.37 8.90
N HIS A 504 -24.65 23.13 8.41
CA HIS A 504 -25.67 22.17 8.80
C HIS A 504 -25.46 21.71 10.25
N ARG A 505 -26.54 21.48 11.01
CA ARG A 505 -26.50 21.10 12.43
C ARG A 505 -25.73 19.81 12.72
N SER A 506 -25.56 18.92 11.73
CA SER A 506 -24.75 17.70 11.89
C SER A 506 -23.24 17.96 11.97
N ALA A 507 -22.74 19.17 11.64
CA ALA A 507 -21.34 19.55 11.83
C ALA A 507 -21.02 19.84 13.31
N ASP A 508 -21.03 18.82 14.17
CA ASP A 508 -20.77 18.91 15.63
C ASP A 508 -19.45 19.62 15.97
N TYR A 509 -19.48 20.64 16.85
CA TYR A 509 -18.27 21.33 17.29
C TYR A 509 -17.21 20.39 17.91
N TYR A 510 -17.62 19.35 18.65
CA TYR A 510 -16.70 18.54 19.46
C TYR A 510 -16.02 17.38 18.70
N ASN A 511 -16.44 17.10 17.46
CA ASN A 511 -16.02 15.93 16.68
C ASN A 511 -16.12 14.64 17.52
N THR A 512 -17.31 14.38 18.05
CA THR A 512 -17.55 13.27 18.99
C THR A 512 -17.41 11.90 18.30
N ILE A 513 -16.62 10.99 18.89
CA ILE A 513 -16.47 9.59 18.45
C ILE A 513 -17.28 8.67 19.37
N TYR A 514 -18.20 7.92 18.77
CA TYR A 514 -19.17 7.07 19.47
C TYR A 514 -18.72 5.59 19.56
N PRO A 515 -19.19 4.82 20.56
CA PRO A 515 -18.82 3.42 20.72
C PRO A 515 -19.67 2.46 19.88
N ASP A 516 -20.85 2.91 19.45
CA ASP A 516 -21.91 2.12 18.82
C ASP A 516 -22.18 2.50 17.35
N LYS A 517 -21.39 3.44 16.80
CA LYS A 517 -21.63 4.06 15.48
C LYS A 517 -20.32 4.30 14.72
N ILE A 518 -20.32 4.04 13.42
CA ILE A 518 -19.33 4.51 12.46
C ILE A 518 -19.33 6.04 12.50
N THR A 519 -18.28 6.63 13.06
CA THR A 519 -18.16 8.08 13.15
C THR A 519 -17.37 8.61 11.96
N GLN A 520 -18.01 9.39 11.09
CA GLN A 520 -17.37 10.03 9.94
C GLN A 520 -17.05 11.51 10.24
N LEU A 521 -15.76 11.84 10.22
CA LEU A 521 -15.27 13.20 10.48
C LEU A 521 -14.62 13.77 9.20
N PRO A 522 -15.24 14.78 8.54
CA PRO A 522 -14.67 15.42 7.36
C PRO A 522 -13.30 16.02 7.64
N ALA A 523 -12.34 15.83 6.73
CA ALA A 523 -10.95 16.27 6.89
C ALA A 523 -10.85 17.80 7.07
N VAL A 524 -11.77 18.56 6.47
CA VAL A 524 -11.87 20.03 6.62
C VAL A 524 -12.25 20.50 8.02
N LYS A 525 -12.62 19.60 8.94
CA LYS A 525 -12.78 19.90 10.37
C LYS A 525 -11.46 19.87 11.15
N SER A 526 -10.34 19.74 10.45
CA SER A 526 -8.99 19.83 11.02
C SER A 526 -8.72 21.20 11.65
N THR A 527 -7.80 21.21 12.61
CA THR A 527 -7.35 22.40 13.33
C THR A 527 -5.96 22.83 12.82
N PRO A 528 -5.75 24.10 12.43
CA PRO A 528 -4.45 24.56 11.93
C PRO A 528 -3.38 24.54 13.03
N SER A 529 -2.10 24.56 12.62
CA SER A 529 -0.96 24.71 13.53
C SER A 529 0.17 25.49 12.83
N PRO A 530 0.83 26.45 13.49
CA PRO A 530 2.00 27.12 12.90
C PRO A 530 3.19 26.19 12.61
N GLU A 531 3.24 25.06 13.31
CA GLU A 531 4.31 24.06 13.25
C GLU A 531 4.12 23.02 12.12
N VAL A 532 3.00 23.09 11.38
CA VAL A 532 2.58 22.06 10.44
C VAL A 532 2.42 22.65 9.04
N GLU A 533 3.12 22.09 8.06
CA GLU A 533 2.83 22.36 6.65
C GLU A 533 1.72 21.42 6.14
N GLY A 534 0.73 21.97 5.44
CA GLY A 534 -0.40 21.20 4.89
C GLY A 534 -1.73 21.90 5.12
N LEU A 535 -2.79 21.11 5.33
CA LEU A 535 -4.16 21.55 5.63
C LEU A 535 -4.73 22.60 4.66
N LYS A 536 -4.28 22.60 3.39
CA LYS A 536 -4.81 23.46 2.33
C LYS A 536 -6.19 22.94 1.95
N VAL A 537 -7.20 23.81 1.95
CA VAL A 537 -8.58 23.42 1.62
C VAL A 537 -8.84 23.66 0.13
N GLN A 538 -9.60 22.75 -0.49
CA GLN A 538 -10.06 22.83 -1.87
C GLN A 538 -11.57 22.59 -1.92
N GLU A 539 -12.25 23.33 -2.81
CA GLU A 539 -13.69 23.22 -3.04
C GLU A 539 -14.12 21.77 -3.29
N GLY A 540 -15.16 21.32 -2.59
CA GLY A 540 -15.71 19.97 -2.74
C GLY A 540 -16.30 19.71 -4.13
N PRO A 541 -16.27 18.47 -4.65
CA PRO A 541 -16.80 18.15 -5.97
C PRO A 541 -18.34 18.26 -6.05
N GLY A 542 -19.03 18.27 -4.91
CA GLY A 542 -20.48 18.43 -4.76
C GLY A 542 -21.16 17.28 -4.00
N PHE A 543 -20.55 16.09 -3.95
CA PHE A 543 -21.13 14.87 -3.36
C PHE A 543 -20.50 14.45 -2.02
N THR A 544 -19.59 15.25 -1.48
CA THR A 544 -18.83 14.94 -0.25
C THR A 544 -19.50 15.47 1.02
N GLY A 545 -20.46 16.38 0.87
CA GLY A 545 -21.13 17.11 1.96
C GLY A 545 -20.35 18.33 2.46
N GLY A 546 -19.23 18.68 1.83
CA GLY A 546 -18.34 19.77 2.19
C GLY A 546 -17.04 19.78 1.38
N ASP A 547 -16.15 20.69 1.72
CA ASP A 547 -14.83 20.84 1.06
C ASP A 547 -13.86 19.69 1.40
N LEU A 548 -12.74 19.66 0.69
CA LEU A 548 -11.65 18.68 0.84
C LEU A 548 -10.39 19.32 1.43
N VAL A 549 -9.53 18.52 2.06
CA VAL A 549 -8.15 18.93 2.36
C VAL A 549 -7.20 18.32 1.33
N VAL A 550 -6.22 19.08 0.83
CA VAL A 550 -5.27 18.63 -0.19
C VAL A 550 -3.81 18.79 0.25
N ALA A 551 -3.04 17.70 0.16
CA ALA A 551 -1.59 17.75 0.06
C ALA A 551 -1.20 17.85 -1.41
N LYS A 552 -0.28 18.79 -1.72
CA LYS A 552 0.25 19.02 -3.08
C LYS A 552 1.70 18.56 -3.23
N SER A 553 2.31 18.08 -2.16
CA SER A 553 3.67 17.56 -2.11
C SER A 553 3.86 16.64 -0.90
N SER A 554 4.96 15.89 -0.90
CA SER A 554 5.54 15.20 0.26
C SER A 554 5.64 16.09 1.51
N ASN A 555 5.71 15.45 2.68
CA ASN A 555 5.79 16.05 4.02
C ASN A 555 4.68 17.06 4.35
N GLN A 556 3.42 16.75 4.00
CA GLN A 556 2.26 17.60 4.31
C GLN A 556 1.19 16.86 5.12
N THR A 557 0.64 17.51 6.14
CA THR A 557 -0.51 17.01 6.91
C THR A 557 -1.81 17.23 6.15
N ILE A 558 -2.62 16.18 6.01
CA ILE A 558 -3.95 16.21 5.36
C ILE A 558 -5.11 16.11 6.35
N VAL A 559 -4.86 15.62 7.57
CA VAL A 559 -5.85 15.53 8.64
C VAL A 559 -5.18 15.93 9.95
N ARG A 560 -5.81 16.81 10.73
CA ARG A 560 -5.41 17.18 12.09
C ARG A 560 -6.65 17.47 12.93
N LEU A 561 -7.46 16.45 13.13
CA LEU A 561 -8.71 16.52 13.88
C LEU A 561 -8.42 16.61 15.38
N LYS A 562 -9.19 17.44 16.07
CA LYS A 562 -9.30 17.41 17.53
C LYS A 562 -10.67 16.81 17.83
N VAL A 563 -10.69 15.69 18.55
CA VAL A 563 -11.88 14.83 18.70
C VAL A 563 -12.14 14.51 20.16
N THR A 564 -13.41 14.27 20.50
CA THR A 564 -13.86 13.96 21.86
C THR A 564 -14.38 12.53 21.89
N VAL A 565 -13.87 11.70 22.79
CA VAL A 565 -14.19 10.27 22.81
C VAL A 565 -15.32 9.97 23.81
N ASP A 566 -16.51 9.60 23.33
CA ASP A 566 -17.67 9.25 24.20
C ASP A 566 -17.62 7.79 24.68
N SER A 567 -16.50 7.11 24.44
CA SER A 567 -16.41 5.64 24.38
C SER A 567 -15.56 5.07 25.52
N PRO A 568 -15.84 3.84 26.00
CA PRO A 568 -15.02 3.23 27.05
C PRO A 568 -13.61 2.93 26.51
N GLY A 569 -12.60 2.99 27.38
CA GLY A 569 -11.19 2.78 27.00
C GLY A 569 -10.83 1.36 26.52
N THR A 570 -11.82 0.47 26.45
CA THR A 570 -11.73 -0.88 25.88
C THR A 570 -12.25 -0.97 24.44
N GLN A 571 -12.89 0.09 23.91
CA GLN A 571 -13.47 0.08 22.56
C GLN A 571 -12.36 0.18 21.51
N LYS A 572 -12.25 -0.85 20.66
CA LYS A 572 -11.39 -0.86 19.47
C LYS A 572 -12.08 -0.16 18.29
N TYR A 573 -11.29 0.46 17.42
CA TYR A 573 -11.73 1.10 16.20
C TYR A 573 -10.89 0.70 15.00
N ARG A 574 -11.53 0.18 13.94
CA ARG A 574 -10.95 0.23 12.59
C ARG A 574 -11.02 1.68 12.13
N ILE A 575 -9.89 2.23 11.68
CA ILE A 575 -9.82 3.60 11.19
C ILE A 575 -9.50 3.58 9.70
N ARG A 576 -10.29 4.29 8.89
CA ARG A 576 -10.04 4.45 7.45
C ARG A 576 -10.11 5.87 6.96
N LEU A 577 -9.31 6.19 5.95
CA LEU A 577 -9.33 7.46 5.24
C LEU A 577 -10.03 7.29 3.89
N LYS A 578 -11.02 8.13 3.61
CA LYS A 578 -11.59 8.30 2.26
C LYS A 578 -10.81 9.38 1.52
N TYR A 579 -10.19 9.02 0.40
CA TYR A 579 -9.24 9.86 -0.33
C TYR A 579 -9.39 9.75 -1.85
N ALA A 580 -8.80 10.70 -2.57
CA ALA A 580 -8.47 10.58 -3.99
C ALA A 580 -6.99 10.96 -4.18
N ALA A 581 -6.25 10.31 -5.08
CA ALA A 581 -4.83 10.57 -5.29
C ALA A 581 -4.39 10.43 -6.75
N THR A 582 -3.52 11.35 -7.20
CA THR A 582 -2.99 11.35 -8.58
C THR A 582 -1.70 10.55 -8.78
N SER A 583 -1.12 10.04 -7.68
CA SER A 583 0.02 9.12 -7.64
C SER A 583 -0.15 8.15 -6.45
N ASN A 584 0.67 7.10 -6.40
CA ASN A 584 0.85 6.36 -5.16
C ASN A 584 1.52 7.27 -4.12
N PHE A 585 1.33 6.99 -2.84
CA PHE A 585 1.88 7.79 -1.74
C PHE A 585 2.08 6.98 -0.44
N TYR A 586 2.96 7.48 0.44
CA TYR A 586 3.19 6.95 1.79
C TYR A 586 2.49 7.86 2.82
N LEU A 587 1.63 7.27 3.67
CA LEU A 587 1.02 7.96 4.81
C LEU A 587 1.47 7.37 6.16
N GLY A 588 1.38 8.19 7.21
CA GLY A 588 1.40 7.73 8.59
C GLY A 588 0.42 8.50 9.47
N ALA A 589 -0.05 7.87 10.54
CA ALA A 589 -1.07 8.42 11.42
C ALA A 589 -0.61 8.51 12.89
N TYR A 590 -1.16 9.47 13.62
CA TYR A 590 -0.81 9.74 15.03
C TYR A 590 -2.05 10.07 15.85
N ALA A 591 -2.09 9.59 17.08
CA ALA A 591 -3.20 9.79 18.00
C ALA A 591 -2.73 10.15 19.43
N GLY A 592 -3.69 10.50 20.29
CA GLY A 592 -3.49 10.80 21.71
C GLY A 592 -3.53 12.30 22.06
N SER A 593 -3.47 12.61 23.35
CA SER A 593 -3.62 13.96 23.92
C SER A 593 -2.70 15.04 23.29
N ASN A 594 -1.45 14.68 22.99
CA ASN A 594 -0.51 15.52 22.25
C ASN A 594 -0.32 15.12 20.76
N GLY A 595 -0.94 14.01 20.32
CA GLY A 595 -0.67 13.41 19.00
C GLY A 595 0.68 12.68 18.92
N GLY A 596 1.11 12.07 20.04
CA GLY A 596 2.43 11.44 20.17
C GLY A 596 2.47 9.91 19.99
N ASN A 597 1.32 9.24 20.01
CA ASN A 597 1.26 7.79 19.80
C ASN A 597 1.22 7.54 18.29
N GLY A 598 2.30 7.00 17.74
CA GLY A 598 2.36 6.60 16.34
C GLY A 598 1.49 5.37 16.08
N ILE A 599 0.67 5.45 15.03
CA ILE A 599 -0.01 4.30 14.41
C ILE A 599 0.86 3.89 13.20
N PRO A 600 1.10 2.60 12.94
CA PRO A 600 1.86 2.17 11.78
C PRO A 600 1.36 2.81 10.48
N GLY A 601 2.30 3.32 9.69
CA GLY A 601 2.01 3.92 8.40
C GLY A 601 1.79 2.88 7.31
N ILE A 602 1.38 3.34 6.14
CA ILE A 602 1.15 2.49 4.96
C ILE A 602 2.11 2.93 3.87
N SER A 603 3.19 2.17 3.71
CA SER A 603 4.31 2.45 2.80
C SER A 603 3.94 2.63 1.33
N THR A 604 2.82 2.08 0.86
CA THR A 604 2.28 2.36 -0.48
C THR A 604 0.75 2.32 -0.50
N VAL A 605 0.14 3.49 -0.59
CA VAL A 605 -1.29 3.67 -0.88
C VAL A 605 -1.47 3.91 -2.40
N PRO A 606 -2.41 3.22 -3.08
CA PRO A 606 -2.58 3.35 -4.53
C PRO A 606 -3.07 4.72 -5.02
N LYS A 607 -2.66 5.08 -6.24
CA LYS A 607 -3.30 6.11 -7.07
C LYS A 607 -4.76 5.73 -7.40
N THR A 608 -5.67 6.70 -7.44
CA THR A 608 -7.09 6.49 -7.78
C THR A 608 -7.56 7.22 -9.04
N MET A 609 -6.88 8.29 -9.47
CA MET A 609 -7.28 9.13 -10.61
C MET A 609 -6.06 9.68 -11.36
N ASN A 610 -6.17 10.12 -12.62
CA ASN A 610 -5.07 10.82 -13.30
C ASN A 610 -5.03 12.31 -12.93
N ILE A 611 -3.90 12.97 -13.23
CA ILE A 611 -3.66 14.39 -12.88
C ILE A 611 -4.65 15.33 -13.58
N GLU A 612 -5.09 14.98 -14.80
CA GLU A 612 -6.01 15.80 -15.62
C GLU A 612 -7.49 15.42 -15.43
N ASP A 613 -7.78 14.32 -14.71
CA ASP A 613 -9.16 13.88 -14.51
C ASP A 613 -9.89 14.81 -13.52
N PRO A 614 -11.16 15.17 -13.76
CA PRO A 614 -11.97 15.87 -12.77
C PRO A 614 -12.30 14.92 -11.60
N LEU A 615 -12.50 15.47 -10.39
CA LEU A 615 -12.96 14.72 -9.22
C LEU A 615 -14.40 14.21 -9.42
N SER A 616 -14.53 13.00 -9.97
CA SER A 616 -15.76 12.20 -10.04
C SER A 616 -15.99 11.39 -8.76
N TYR A 617 -17.16 10.78 -8.60
CA TYR A 617 -17.40 9.82 -7.52
C TYR A 617 -16.37 8.67 -7.53
N THR A 618 -16.09 8.13 -8.72
CA THR A 618 -15.13 7.02 -8.94
C THR A 618 -13.66 7.40 -8.72
N SER A 619 -13.34 8.70 -8.55
CA SER A 619 -11.99 9.15 -8.19
C SER A 619 -11.63 8.87 -6.73
N PHE A 620 -12.61 8.55 -5.87
CA PHE A 620 -12.40 8.31 -4.45
C PHE A 620 -12.34 6.82 -4.10
N ALA A 621 -11.43 6.48 -3.18
CA ALA A 621 -11.30 5.16 -2.57
C ALA A 621 -11.16 5.29 -1.05
N TYR A 622 -11.16 4.15 -0.35
CA TYR A 622 -10.84 4.06 1.07
C TYR A 622 -9.50 3.36 1.27
N ILE A 623 -8.81 3.69 2.35
CA ILE A 623 -7.65 2.96 2.86
C ILE A 623 -7.79 2.80 4.36
N ASP A 624 -7.80 1.55 4.84
CA ASP A 624 -7.76 1.20 6.26
C ASP A 624 -6.34 1.36 6.81
N LEU A 625 -6.21 1.87 8.04
CA LEU A 625 -4.95 1.84 8.79
C LEU A 625 -4.66 0.41 9.28
N PRO A 626 -3.38 0.00 9.44
CA PRO A 626 -3.03 -1.42 9.60
C PRO A 626 -3.59 -2.14 10.83
N ASP A 627 -3.74 -1.42 11.95
CA ASP A 627 -4.18 -1.97 13.24
C ASP A 627 -5.45 -1.25 13.73
N SER A 628 -6.27 -1.92 14.53
CA SER A 628 -7.31 -1.21 15.30
C SER A 628 -6.69 -0.31 16.38
N TYR A 629 -7.39 0.78 16.71
CA TYR A 629 -6.94 1.74 17.71
C TYR A 629 -7.89 1.77 18.93
N THR A 630 -7.33 1.84 20.14
CA THR A 630 -8.07 2.07 21.38
C THR A 630 -7.76 3.45 21.97
N PHE A 631 -8.81 4.18 22.36
CA PHE A 631 -8.67 5.44 23.10
C PHE A 631 -8.49 5.15 24.60
N SER A 632 -7.80 6.01 25.35
CA SER A 632 -7.38 5.63 26.71
C SER A 632 -8.53 5.71 27.72
N GLN A 633 -9.47 6.64 27.55
CA GLN A 633 -10.63 6.80 28.44
C GLN A 633 -11.78 7.56 27.76
N LYS A 634 -12.97 7.46 28.36
CA LYS A 634 -14.14 8.29 28.02
C LYS A 634 -13.87 9.76 28.38
N ASP A 635 -14.47 10.67 27.62
CA ASP A 635 -14.35 12.13 27.69
C ASP A 635 -12.91 12.64 27.43
N GLU A 636 -12.04 11.79 26.87
CA GLU A 636 -10.71 12.19 26.44
C GLU A 636 -10.80 13.08 25.18
N VAL A 637 -10.08 14.20 25.21
CA VAL A 637 -9.88 15.07 24.04
C VAL A 637 -8.50 14.81 23.46
N ILE A 638 -8.46 14.22 22.27
CA ILE A 638 -7.24 13.80 21.60
C ILE A 638 -7.04 14.55 20.29
N ARG A 639 -5.80 14.51 19.78
CA ARG A 639 -5.45 14.94 18.43
C ARG A 639 -5.23 13.71 17.55
N PHE A 640 -6.00 13.60 16.48
CA PHE A 640 -5.79 12.59 15.43
C PHE A 640 -5.22 13.26 14.17
N THR A 641 -4.09 12.77 13.69
CA THR A 641 -3.31 13.39 12.61
C THR A 641 -2.97 12.37 11.53
N ILE A 642 -3.08 12.73 10.25
CA ILE A 642 -2.55 11.94 9.12
C ILE A 642 -1.59 12.83 8.32
N ASN A 643 -0.37 12.35 8.16
CA ASN A 643 0.71 12.97 7.40
C ASN A 643 0.96 12.18 6.11
N ILE A 644 1.15 12.89 5.00
CA ILE A 644 1.70 12.34 3.77
C ILE A 644 3.21 12.56 3.81
N TYR A 645 3.98 11.49 3.86
CA TYR A 645 5.43 11.54 3.87
C TYR A 645 5.99 11.69 2.47
N GLU A 646 5.57 10.82 1.56
CA GLU A 646 6.01 10.80 0.17
C GLU A 646 4.81 10.78 -0.77
N SER A 647 4.80 11.68 -1.76
CA SER A 647 3.83 11.65 -2.85
C SER A 647 4.41 12.29 -4.11
N GLY A 648 4.24 11.64 -5.26
CA GLY A 648 4.57 12.20 -6.57
C GLY A 648 3.49 13.14 -7.14
N GLY A 649 2.42 13.39 -6.39
CA GLY A 649 1.24 14.12 -6.88
C GLY A 649 0.31 14.61 -5.77
N ALA A 650 -0.89 15.03 -6.15
CA ALA A 650 -1.89 15.53 -5.21
C ALA A 650 -2.63 14.39 -4.50
N VAL A 651 -2.85 14.56 -3.19
CA VAL A 651 -3.67 13.67 -2.35
C VAL A 651 -4.77 14.51 -1.71
N TYR A 652 -6.02 14.14 -1.98
CA TYR A 652 -7.22 14.79 -1.47
C TYR A 652 -7.85 13.92 -0.38
N ALA A 653 -8.14 14.49 0.79
CA ALA A 653 -8.84 13.86 1.90
C ALA A 653 -10.28 14.38 2.00
N ASP A 654 -11.25 13.47 1.97
CA ASP A 654 -12.67 13.77 2.19
C ASP A 654 -13.00 13.65 3.69
N LYS A 655 -12.89 12.44 4.25
CA LYS A 655 -13.22 12.16 5.64
C LYS A 655 -12.41 10.99 6.21
N VAL A 656 -12.25 10.99 7.54
CA VAL A 656 -11.76 9.85 8.31
C VAL A 656 -12.95 9.20 8.99
N GLU A 657 -12.96 7.87 9.00
CA GLU A 657 -14.03 7.08 9.61
C GLU A 657 -13.47 6.24 10.75
N PHE A 658 -14.12 6.31 11.90
CA PHE A 658 -13.84 5.51 13.08
C PHE A 658 -14.96 4.50 13.22
N ILE A 659 -14.68 3.24 12.91
CA ILE A 659 -15.63 2.14 12.87
C ILE A 659 -15.41 1.30 14.14
N PRO A 660 -16.35 1.28 15.10
CA PRO A 660 -16.20 0.44 16.28
C PRO A 660 -16.20 -1.03 15.86
N VAL A 661 -15.27 -1.80 16.43
CA VAL A 661 -15.09 -3.23 16.18
C VAL A 661 -14.97 -4.00 17.48
N ASP A 662 -15.22 -5.31 17.42
CA ASP A 662 -15.14 -6.19 18.58
C ASP A 662 -13.72 -6.29 19.16
N ALA A 663 -13.61 -6.74 20.41
CA ALA A 663 -12.33 -6.90 21.10
C ALA A 663 -11.35 -7.81 20.35
N ASP A 664 -11.86 -8.81 19.63
CA ASP A 664 -11.12 -9.85 18.92
C ASP A 664 -10.92 -9.54 17.41
N TYR A 665 -11.17 -8.29 16.99
CA TYR A 665 -11.18 -7.89 15.58
C TYR A 665 -9.84 -8.09 14.86
N ASP A 666 -8.73 -7.70 15.48
CA ASP A 666 -7.40 -7.78 14.86
C ASP A 666 -7.00 -9.25 14.64
N GLU A 667 -7.36 -10.11 15.58
CA GLU A 667 -7.21 -11.56 15.51
C GLU A 667 -8.06 -12.18 14.39
N GLY A 668 -9.27 -11.65 14.15
CA GLY A 668 -10.13 -12.00 13.03
C GLY A 668 -9.56 -11.58 11.67
N VAL A 669 -9.05 -10.35 11.55
CA VAL A 669 -8.34 -9.85 10.36
C VAL A 669 -7.09 -10.69 10.08
N GLN A 670 -6.35 -11.06 11.11
CA GLN A 670 -5.18 -11.92 11.01
C GLN A 670 -5.55 -13.33 10.52
N LEU A 671 -6.67 -13.89 10.98
CA LEU A 671 -7.22 -15.14 10.46
C LEU A 671 -7.57 -15.01 8.97
N GLU A 672 -8.24 -13.94 8.54
CA GLU A 672 -8.57 -13.73 7.13
C GLU A 672 -7.31 -13.56 6.25
N LYS A 673 -6.33 -12.74 6.68
CA LYS A 673 -5.02 -12.59 6.00
C LYS A 673 -4.35 -13.96 5.85
N ALA A 674 -4.36 -14.78 6.89
CA ALA A 674 -3.82 -16.14 6.85
C ALA A 674 -4.61 -17.02 5.86
N GLN A 675 -5.94 -17.11 5.97
CA GLN A 675 -6.80 -17.91 5.06
C GLN A 675 -6.57 -17.55 3.58
N LYS A 676 -6.53 -16.25 3.26
CA LYS A 676 -6.28 -15.74 1.90
C LYS A 676 -4.89 -16.13 1.40
N ALA A 677 -3.87 -15.97 2.25
CA ALA A 677 -2.49 -16.37 1.93
C ALA A 677 -2.35 -17.90 1.74
N VAL A 678 -3.02 -18.71 2.57
CA VAL A 678 -3.07 -20.18 2.44
C VAL A 678 -3.71 -20.58 1.10
N ASN A 679 -4.86 -20.01 0.77
CA ASN A 679 -5.58 -20.31 -0.47
C ASN A 679 -4.75 -19.96 -1.72
N ALA A 680 -4.01 -18.86 -1.68
CA ALA A 680 -3.14 -18.42 -2.78
C ALA A 680 -1.94 -19.36 -3.06
N LEU A 681 -1.58 -20.28 -2.16
CA LEU A 681 -0.50 -21.26 -2.41
C LEU A 681 -0.86 -22.29 -3.48
N PHE A 682 -2.14 -22.57 -3.70
CA PHE A 682 -2.60 -23.73 -4.45
C PHE A 682 -3.20 -23.40 -5.82
N THR A 683 -3.18 -24.37 -6.73
CA THR A 683 -4.02 -24.37 -7.92
C THR A 683 -5.49 -24.57 -7.57
N ALA A 684 -6.39 -24.29 -8.52
CA ALA A 684 -7.80 -24.67 -8.41
C ALA A 684 -7.96 -26.15 -8.00
N GLY A 685 -8.85 -26.41 -7.04
CA GLY A 685 -9.05 -27.74 -6.46
C GLY A 685 -8.01 -28.20 -5.41
N ARG A 686 -7.03 -27.35 -5.04
CA ARG A 686 -6.01 -27.61 -3.99
C ARG A 686 -5.11 -28.85 -4.20
N ASN A 687 -5.04 -29.42 -5.40
CA ASN A 687 -4.27 -30.66 -5.67
C ASN A 687 -2.77 -30.43 -5.97
N ALA A 688 -2.37 -29.19 -6.28
CA ALA A 688 -0.98 -28.81 -6.55
C ALA A 688 -0.70 -27.40 -6.01
N LEU A 689 0.58 -27.06 -5.84
CA LEU A 689 1.02 -25.67 -5.65
C LEU A 689 1.01 -24.92 -6.99
N GLN A 690 0.84 -23.59 -6.94
CA GLN A 690 1.12 -22.75 -8.11
C GLN A 690 2.63 -22.80 -8.46
N THR A 691 2.98 -22.63 -9.73
CA THR A 691 4.34 -22.87 -10.25
C THR A 691 5.36 -21.84 -9.72
N ASP A 692 4.91 -20.60 -9.56
CA ASP A 692 5.66 -19.45 -9.05
C ASP A 692 5.84 -19.48 -7.53
N VAL A 693 4.86 -20.02 -6.77
CA VAL A 693 4.96 -20.23 -5.31
C VAL A 693 6.22 -21.01 -4.96
N THR A 694 7.14 -20.37 -4.22
CA THR A 694 8.41 -20.94 -3.76
C THR A 694 8.26 -21.67 -2.43
N ASP A 695 9.21 -22.55 -2.12
CA ASP A 695 9.28 -23.20 -0.81
C ASP A 695 9.41 -22.18 0.35
N TYR A 696 10.16 -21.10 0.14
CA TYR A 696 10.23 -19.96 1.07
C TYR A 696 8.86 -19.29 1.26
N LYS A 697 8.07 -19.09 0.19
CA LYS A 697 6.73 -18.48 0.31
C LYS A 697 5.77 -19.38 1.11
N VAL A 698 5.87 -20.70 0.98
CA VAL A 698 5.12 -21.64 1.84
C VAL A 698 5.51 -21.45 3.31
N ASP A 699 6.79 -21.27 3.62
CA ASP A 699 7.25 -20.99 4.99
C ASP A 699 6.78 -19.63 5.51
N GLN A 700 6.78 -18.57 4.71
CA GLN A 700 6.24 -17.25 5.12
C GLN A 700 4.73 -17.31 5.39
N VAL A 701 3.96 -18.01 4.56
CA VAL A 701 2.53 -18.25 4.84
C VAL A 701 2.33 -19.14 6.07
N SER A 702 3.25 -20.07 6.31
CA SER A 702 3.29 -20.88 7.54
C SER A 702 3.57 -20.02 8.79
N ILE A 703 4.35 -18.94 8.69
CA ILE A 703 4.53 -17.97 9.79
C ILE A 703 3.24 -17.17 10.03
N LEU A 704 2.58 -16.66 8.97
CA LEU A 704 1.27 -16.00 9.09
C LEU A 704 0.24 -16.87 9.83
N VAL A 705 0.20 -18.17 9.52
CA VAL A 705 -0.69 -19.14 10.18
C VAL A 705 -0.29 -19.42 11.64
N ASP A 706 0.99 -19.38 12.01
CA ASP A 706 1.41 -19.51 13.41
C ASP A 706 0.90 -18.35 14.27
N CYS A 707 0.77 -17.15 13.69
CA CYS A 707 0.38 -15.94 14.41
C CYS A 707 -1.11 -15.87 14.75
N VAL A 708 -1.99 -16.51 13.96
CA VAL A 708 -3.44 -16.60 14.22
C VAL A 708 -3.71 -17.04 15.68
N SER A 709 -4.65 -16.39 16.38
CA SER A 709 -4.98 -16.76 17.76
C SER A 709 -5.44 -18.22 17.88
N GLY A 710 -4.70 -19.01 18.66
CA GLY A 710 -5.06 -20.41 18.96
C GLY A 710 -6.12 -20.55 20.05
N GLU A 711 -6.42 -19.49 20.79
CA GLU A 711 -7.46 -19.46 21.82
C GLU A 711 -8.83 -19.13 21.22
N LEU A 712 -8.87 -18.17 20.28
CA LEU A 712 -10.10 -17.75 19.59
C LEU A 712 -10.47 -18.66 18.42
N TYR A 713 -9.49 -19.08 17.61
CA TYR A 713 -9.71 -19.82 16.35
C TYR A 713 -8.98 -21.18 16.30
N PRO A 714 -9.15 -22.06 17.31
CA PRO A 714 -8.40 -23.32 17.40
C PRO A 714 -8.69 -24.30 16.26
N ASN A 715 -9.90 -24.28 15.69
CA ASN A 715 -10.28 -25.20 14.61
C ASN A 715 -9.72 -24.74 13.27
N GLU A 716 -9.88 -23.46 12.98
CA GLU A 716 -9.48 -22.77 11.77
C GLU A 716 -7.95 -22.72 11.68
N LYS A 717 -7.27 -22.34 12.77
CA LYS A 717 -5.80 -22.41 12.86
C LYS A 717 -5.29 -23.83 12.59
N ARG A 718 -5.94 -24.85 13.16
CA ARG A 718 -5.58 -26.27 12.92
C ARG A 718 -5.82 -26.68 11.47
N GLU A 719 -6.90 -26.22 10.83
CA GLU A 719 -7.14 -26.48 9.40
C GLU A 719 -6.07 -25.81 8.54
N LEU A 720 -5.78 -24.52 8.76
CA LEU A 720 -4.73 -23.79 8.04
C LEU A 720 -3.36 -24.42 8.24
N GLN A 721 -3.01 -24.85 9.46
CA GLN A 721 -1.78 -25.60 9.73
C GLN A 721 -1.73 -26.94 8.98
N ASN A 722 -2.86 -27.65 8.86
CA ASN A 722 -2.92 -28.90 8.08
C ASN A 722 -2.76 -28.64 6.58
N LEU A 723 -3.38 -27.59 6.05
CA LEU A 723 -3.23 -27.14 4.67
C LEU A 723 -1.79 -26.71 4.38
N ILE A 724 -1.13 -25.97 5.28
CA ILE A 724 0.28 -25.56 5.12
C ILE A 724 1.24 -26.74 5.24
N LYS A 725 1.00 -27.70 6.15
CA LYS A 725 1.74 -28.97 6.18
C LYS A 725 1.51 -29.80 4.92
N TYR A 726 0.36 -29.66 4.25
CA TYR A 726 0.12 -30.28 2.95
C TYR A 726 0.83 -29.53 1.81
N ALA A 727 0.77 -28.20 1.78
CA ALA A 727 1.54 -27.35 0.86
C ALA A 727 3.04 -27.64 0.94
N LYS A 728 3.62 -27.74 2.15
CA LYS A 728 5.04 -28.08 2.35
C LYS A 728 5.37 -29.50 1.84
N ARG A 729 4.47 -30.48 2.05
CA ARG A 729 4.63 -31.82 1.45
C ARG A 729 4.54 -31.81 -0.08
N LEU A 730 3.71 -30.98 -0.68
CA LEU A 730 3.68 -30.78 -2.13
C LEU A 730 4.96 -30.10 -2.63
N SER A 731 5.50 -29.12 -1.89
CA SER A 731 6.80 -28.48 -2.15
C SER A 731 7.93 -29.52 -2.18
N TYR A 732 8.02 -30.38 -1.16
CA TYR A 732 8.98 -31.49 -1.15
C TYR A 732 8.73 -32.52 -2.25
N SER A 733 7.47 -32.83 -2.58
CA SER A 733 7.12 -33.80 -3.64
C SER A 733 7.51 -33.33 -5.05
N ARG A 734 7.50 -32.02 -5.32
CA ARG A 734 7.96 -31.45 -6.60
C ARG A 734 9.47 -31.15 -6.63
N ASN A 735 10.12 -31.10 -5.46
CA ASN A 735 11.55 -30.82 -5.34
C ASN A 735 12.35 -32.08 -5.74
N LEU A 736 13.23 -31.93 -6.71
CA LEU A 736 14.06 -33.03 -7.21
C LEU A 736 15.28 -33.29 -6.32
N LEU A 737 15.63 -32.32 -5.48
CA LEU A 737 16.69 -32.44 -4.46
C LEU A 737 16.27 -33.48 -3.40
N LEU A 738 17.19 -34.40 -3.13
CA LEU A 738 17.20 -35.26 -1.95
C LEU A 738 17.70 -34.44 -0.75
N ASP A 739 17.30 -34.82 0.46
CA ASP A 739 17.59 -34.10 1.71
C ASP A 739 17.37 -32.56 1.60
N PRO A 740 16.14 -32.09 1.32
CA PRO A 740 15.83 -30.66 1.26
C PRO A 740 15.83 -29.98 2.64
N THR A 741 16.01 -30.74 3.73
CA THR A 741 16.08 -30.27 5.12
C THR A 741 17.49 -30.26 5.70
N PHE A 742 18.49 -30.75 4.94
CA PHE A 742 19.91 -30.80 5.31
C PHE A 742 20.20 -31.69 6.52
N ASP A 743 19.35 -32.68 6.80
CA ASP A 743 19.45 -33.54 7.97
C ASP A 743 20.57 -34.59 7.84
N SER A 744 21.09 -34.82 6.63
CA SER A 744 21.98 -35.95 6.32
C SER A 744 23.16 -35.62 5.40
N ILE A 745 23.68 -34.38 5.42
CA ILE A 745 24.87 -33.99 4.62
C ILE A 745 26.03 -34.96 4.91
N ASN A 746 26.66 -35.48 3.85
CA ASN A 746 27.73 -36.49 3.87
C ASN A 746 27.34 -37.87 4.44
N SER A 747 26.03 -38.19 4.55
CA SER A 747 25.57 -39.52 4.92
C SER A 747 25.88 -40.56 3.83
N SER A 748 26.22 -41.79 4.25
CA SER A 748 26.29 -42.96 3.36
C SER A 748 24.93 -43.54 3.01
N ASP A 749 23.91 -43.23 3.82
CA ASP A 749 22.61 -43.90 3.78
C ASP A 749 21.62 -43.15 2.88
N GLU A 750 21.83 -41.85 2.74
CA GLU A 750 21.09 -40.98 1.83
C GLU A 750 22.06 -40.35 0.82
N ASN A 751 21.97 -40.75 -0.46
CA ASN A 751 22.75 -40.19 -1.58
C ASN A 751 22.28 -38.76 -1.96
N GLY A 752 22.20 -37.86 -0.97
CA GLY A 752 21.76 -36.48 -1.10
C GLY A 752 22.93 -35.52 -1.24
N TRP A 753 23.19 -34.73 -0.20
CA TRP A 753 24.18 -33.66 -0.21
C TRP A 753 25.58 -34.12 0.20
N TYR A 754 26.58 -33.67 -0.56
CA TYR A 754 27.99 -33.81 -0.24
C TYR A 754 28.60 -32.44 0.00
N GLY A 755 29.19 -32.24 1.17
CA GLY A 755 29.67 -30.93 1.64
C GLY A 755 31.10 -30.96 2.18
N SER A 756 31.80 -29.84 2.05
CA SER A 756 33.11 -29.62 2.67
C SER A 756 33.02 -29.32 4.17
N ASN A 757 34.18 -29.17 4.80
CA ASN A 757 34.28 -28.39 6.05
C ASN A 757 33.91 -26.91 5.77
N GLY A 758 33.52 -26.15 6.79
CA GLY A 758 33.10 -24.74 6.64
C GLY A 758 31.60 -24.52 6.41
N ILE A 759 30.79 -25.59 6.49
CA ILE A 759 29.33 -25.54 6.47
C ILE A 759 28.80 -25.78 7.87
N ALA A 760 27.90 -24.92 8.33
CA ALA A 760 27.06 -25.13 9.50
C ALA A 760 25.57 -25.07 9.12
N ILE A 761 24.72 -25.74 9.90
CA ILE A 761 23.28 -25.74 9.71
C ILE A 761 22.65 -24.95 10.86
N GLY A 762 21.86 -23.93 10.53
CA GLY A 762 21.04 -23.20 11.50
C GLY A 762 19.63 -23.77 11.57
N SER A 763 19.11 -24.03 12.77
CA SER A 763 17.77 -24.58 12.98
C SER A 763 16.70 -23.49 13.11
N GLY A 764 16.45 -22.80 11.99
CA GLY A 764 15.48 -21.71 11.88
C GLY A 764 15.96 -20.39 12.52
N ASN A 765 15.44 -19.28 12.01
CA ASN A 765 15.65 -17.95 12.57
C ASN A 765 14.44 -17.05 12.24
N ILE A 766 14.62 -15.73 12.21
CA ILE A 766 13.55 -14.77 11.91
C ILE A 766 13.11 -14.81 10.41
N VAL A 767 14.01 -15.22 9.50
CA VAL A 767 13.77 -15.37 8.04
C VAL A 767 13.33 -16.80 7.70
N PHE A 768 14.15 -17.78 8.08
CA PHE A 768 13.97 -19.19 7.74
C PHE A 768 13.13 -19.91 8.80
N LYS A 769 12.06 -20.59 8.37
CA LYS A 769 11.23 -21.39 9.29
C LYS A 769 11.88 -22.73 9.64
N GLY A 770 12.48 -23.40 8.66
CA GLY A 770 13.22 -24.67 8.82
C GLY A 770 14.74 -24.50 8.87
N ASN A 771 15.46 -25.59 8.65
CA ASN A 771 16.92 -25.58 8.56
C ASN A 771 17.42 -24.73 7.39
N TYR A 772 18.55 -24.04 7.59
CA TYR A 772 19.23 -23.25 6.57
C TYR A 772 20.75 -23.43 6.68
N LEU A 773 21.45 -23.15 5.59
CA LEU A 773 22.89 -23.31 5.46
C LEU A 773 23.61 -22.01 5.83
N ILE A 774 24.72 -22.16 6.53
CA ILE A 774 25.68 -21.10 6.86
C ILE A 774 27.03 -21.54 6.28
N PHE A 775 27.55 -20.79 5.31
CA PHE A 775 28.89 -21.02 4.75
C PHE A 775 29.86 -19.98 5.28
N SER A 776 31.06 -20.42 5.65
CA SER A 776 32.24 -19.57 5.84
C SER A 776 33.17 -19.63 4.64
N GLY A 777 33.97 -18.58 4.43
CA GLY A 777 35.09 -18.57 3.50
C GLY A 777 36.12 -19.67 3.78
N THR A 778 36.99 -19.91 2.80
CA THR A 778 38.05 -20.91 2.90
C THR A 778 39.41 -20.29 3.21
N ASN A 779 40.26 -21.04 3.90
CA ASN A 779 41.66 -20.67 4.14
C ASN A 779 42.59 -21.01 2.95
N ASP A 780 42.08 -21.71 1.93
CA ASP A 780 42.82 -22.12 0.73
C ASP A 780 41.88 -22.16 -0.48
N GLU A 781 42.14 -21.32 -1.50
CA GLU A 781 41.34 -21.27 -2.74
C GLU A 781 41.28 -22.62 -3.48
N GLN A 782 42.27 -23.48 -3.27
CA GLN A 782 42.33 -24.83 -3.84
C GLN A 782 41.37 -25.82 -3.17
N TYR A 783 40.87 -25.48 -1.97
CA TYR A 783 39.89 -26.25 -1.19
C TYR A 783 38.71 -25.34 -0.79
N PRO A 784 37.82 -24.97 -1.73
CA PRO A 784 36.70 -24.08 -1.48
C PRO A 784 35.69 -24.68 -0.49
N THR A 785 34.91 -23.83 0.18
CA THR A 785 33.72 -24.28 0.90
C THR A 785 32.66 -24.64 -0.13
N TYR A 786 32.19 -25.89 -0.18
CA TYR A 786 31.26 -26.37 -1.20
C TYR A 786 30.15 -27.26 -0.65
N LEU A 787 28.99 -27.24 -1.30
CA LEU A 787 27.91 -28.20 -1.13
C LEU A 787 27.36 -28.59 -2.50
N TYR A 788 27.37 -29.87 -2.86
CA TYR A 788 26.86 -30.35 -4.14
C TYR A 788 25.94 -31.56 -4.02
N GLN A 789 25.09 -31.72 -5.03
CA GLN A 789 24.23 -32.89 -5.23
C GLN A 789 24.06 -33.14 -6.73
N LYS A 790 23.91 -34.42 -7.11
CA LYS A 790 23.49 -34.80 -8.47
C LYS A 790 22.03 -35.23 -8.46
N ILE A 791 21.20 -34.55 -9.24
CA ILE A 791 19.86 -35.02 -9.58
C ILE A 791 20.03 -36.12 -10.63
N ASP A 792 19.62 -37.34 -10.28
CA ASP A 792 19.74 -38.50 -11.14
C ASP A 792 18.88 -38.40 -12.41
N GLU A 793 19.40 -38.95 -13.51
CA GLU A 793 18.76 -38.94 -14.82
C GLU A 793 17.34 -39.54 -14.82
N SER A 794 17.06 -40.52 -13.93
CA SER A 794 15.73 -41.14 -13.77
C SER A 794 14.63 -40.19 -13.28
N LYS A 795 14.98 -39.07 -12.65
CA LYS A 795 14.03 -38.04 -12.23
C LYS A 795 13.74 -36.99 -13.32
N LEU A 796 14.44 -37.04 -14.45
CA LEU A 796 14.42 -36.01 -15.48
C LEU A 796 13.61 -36.45 -16.71
N LYS A 797 13.01 -35.48 -17.39
CA LYS A 797 12.26 -35.65 -18.63
C LYS A 797 13.07 -35.11 -19.82
N GLU A 798 12.84 -35.65 -21.01
CA GLU A 798 13.44 -35.11 -22.23
C GLU A 798 12.95 -33.68 -22.51
N TYR A 799 13.81 -32.84 -23.10
CA TYR A 799 13.47 -31.52 -23.59
C TYR A 799 12.66 -30.66 -22.61
N THR A 800 13.07 -30.66 -21.34
CA THR A 800 12.33 -30.05 -20.22
C THR A 800 13.22 -29.07 -19.46
N ARG A 801 12.65 -27.93 -19.06
CA ARG A 801 13.32 -26.90 -18.27
C ARG A 801 13.15 -27.20 -16.79
N TYR A 802 14.25 -27.10 -16.06
CA TYR A 802 14.31 -27.16 -14.61
C TYR A 802 14.83 -25.85 -14.05
N LYS A 803 14.33 -25.46 -12.87
CA LYS A 803 14.75 -24.26 -12.15
C LYS A 803 15.27 -24.63 -10.77
N LEU A 804 16.55 -24.36 -10.51
CA LEU A 804 17.08 -24.18 -9.16
C LEU A 804 16.62 -22.82 -8.65
N ARG A 805 16.12 -22.75 -7.42
CA ARG A 805 15.81 -21.49 -6.72
C ARG A 805 15.91 -21.68 -5.20
N GLY A 806 15.99 -20.57 -4.49
CA GLY A 806 16.05 -20.53 -3.04
C GLY A 806 16.02 -19.10 -2.52
N PHE A 807 16.26 -18.95 -1.21
CA PHE A 807 16.28 -17.64 -0.54
C PHE A 807 17.58 -17.45 0.24
N ILE A 808 18.15 -16.26 0.14
CA ILE A 808 19.42 -15.83 0.76
C ILE A 808 19.08 -14.74 1.78
N GLU A 809 19.44 -14.92 3.05
CA GLU A 809 19.34 -13.87 4.09
C GLU A 809 20.43 -12.82 3.89
N SER A 810 21.66 -13.26 3.64
CA SER A 810 22.79 -12.41 3.22
C SER A 810 23.93 -13.28 2.66
N SER A 811 24.75 -12.71 1.78
CA SER A 811 25.92 -13.40 1.23
C SER A 811 26.97 -12.44 0.67
N GLN A 812 28.21 -12.95 0.59
CA GLN A 812 29.34 -12.39 -0.13
C GLN A 812 30.09 -13.54 -0.81
N ASP A 813 30.41 -13.40 -2.09
CA ASP A 813 31.11 -14.39 -2.94
C ASP A 813 30.41 -15.77 -3.06
N LEU A 814 29.09 -15.85 -2.82
CA LEU A 814 28.35 -17.11 -2.96
C LEU A 814 28.13 -17.45 -4.44
N GLU A 815 28.82 -18.46 -4.93
CA GLU A 815 28.62 -19.01 -6.27
C GLU A 815 27.55 -20.13 -6.24
N ALA A 816 26.54 -20.04 -7.11
CA ALA A 816 25.59 -21.13 -7.36
C ALA A 816 25.69 -21.63 -8.81
N TYR A 817 25.69 -22.95 -8.99
CA TYR A 817 25.89 -23.65 -10.26
C TYR A 817 24.75 -24.62 -10.57
N VAL A 818 24.37 -24.68 -11.85
CA VAL A 818 23.61 -25.80 -12.44
C VAL A 818 24.36 -26.32 -13.66
N ILE A 819 24.64 -27.62 -13.71
CA ILE A 819 25.58 -28.21 -14.68
C ILE A 819 25.00 -29.48 -15.31
N ARG A 820 25.02 -29.55 -16.65
CA ARG A 820 24.68 -30.74 -17.45
C ARG A 820 25.64 -30.87 -18.64
N TYR A 821 25.28 -30.36 -19.81
CA TYR A 821 26.14 -30.35 -21.01
C TYR A 821 27.22 -29.25 -20.95
N ASP A 822 26.85 -28.10 -20.40
CA ASP A 822 27.70 -26.97 -20.02
C ASP A 822 27.34 -26.59 -18.56
N ALA A 823 28.19 -25.80 -17.90
CA ALA A 823 27.87 -25.19 -16.61
C ALA A 823 27.21 -23.81 -16.82
N LYS A 824 26.17 -23.50 -16.04
CA LYS A 824 25.71 -22.13 -15.79
C LYS A 824 25.95 -21.81 -14.32
N HIS A 825 26.38 -20.59 -14.03
CA HIS A 825 26.57 -20.14 -12.65
C HIS A 825 26.27 -18.65 -12.49
N GLN A 826 26.12 -18.25 -11.23
CA GLN A 826 25.96 -16.88 -10.80
C GLN A 826 26.65 -16.71 -9.44
N THR A 827 27.41 -15.63 -9.28
CA THR A 827 27.89 -15.17 -7.97
C THR A 827 26.84 -14.22 -7.38
N MET A 828 26.59 -14.32 -6.09
CA MET A 828 25.48 -13.66 -5.40
C MET A 828 25.99 -12.98 -4.14
N ASP A 829 26.00 -11.65 -4.18
CA ASP A 829 26.26 -10.77 -3.06
C ASP A 829 24.92 -10.16 -2.64
N VAL A 830 24.52 -10.34 -1.38
CA VAL A 830 23.18 -9.95 -0.88
C VAL A 830 23.33 -9.27 0.48
N SER A 831 22.86 -8.04 0.56
CA SER A 831 22.94 -7.19 1.74
C SER A 831 22.09 -7.71 2.88
N ASN A 832 22.53 -7.50 4.12
CA ASN A 832 21.73 -7.84 5.31
C ASN A 832 20.77 -6.68 5.66
N ASN A 833 19.71 -6.48 4.87
CA ASN A 833 18.79 -5.33 5.00
C ASN A 833 17.30 -5.70 5.25
N LEU A 834 17.01 -6.96 5.57
CA LEU A 834 15.65 -7.43 5.89
C LEU A 834 15.09 -6.89 7.23
N PHE A 835 15.94 -6.35 8.11
CA PHE A 835 15.57 -5.86 9.45
C PHE A 835 16.33 -4.60 9.84
N SER A 836 15.75 -3.83 10.76
CA SER A 836 16.45 -2.81 11.54
C SER A 836 17.34 -3.45 12.63
N ASP A 837 18.25 -2.65 13.21
CA ASP A 837 19.23 -3.09 14.22
C ASP A 837 18.62 -3.75 15.48
N ILE A 838 17.31 -3.62 15.69
CA ILE A 838 16.58 -4.20 16.82
C ILE A 838 15.64 -5.28 16.29
N THR A 839 16.02 -6.55 16.44
CA THR A 839 15.14 -7.68 16.14
C THR A 839 14.13 -7.90 17.27
N PRO A 840 12.82 -8.05 16.97
CA PRO A 840 11.82 -8.29 18.00
C PRO A 840 11.98 -9.70 18.57
N VAL A 841 12.05 -9.78 19.91
CA VAL A 841 12.07 -11.04 20.66
C VAL A 841 10.79 -11.24 21.46
N ASN A 842 10.43 -12.48 21.74
CA ASN A 842 9.32 -12.83 22.62
C ASN A 842 9.75 -12.71 24.10
N ALA A 843 8.81 -12.93 25.03
CA ALA A 843 9.09 -12.86 26.47
C ALA A 843 10.15 -13.87 26.97
N CYS A 844 10.46 -14.91 26.19
CA CYS A 844 11.49 -15.90 26.47
C CYS A 844 12.86 -15.53 25.87
N GLY A 845 12.97 -14.44 25.10
CA GLY A 845 14.18 -14.01 24.39
C GLY A 845 14.39 -14.67 23.02
N GLU A 846 13.42 -15.42 22.51
CA GLU A 846 13.48 -16.06 21.18
C GLU A 846 12.94 -15.11 20.09
N PRO A 847 13.30 -15.27 18.80
CA PRO A 847 12.81 -14.40 17.72
C PRO A 847 11.27 -14.38 17.60
N ASN A 848 10.66 -13.19 17.75
CA ASN A 848 9.22 -13.01 17.59
C ASN A 848 8.88 -12.77 16.11
N ARG A 849 8.72 -13.86 15.36
CA ARG A 849 8.36 -13.82 13.93
C ARG A 849 7.06 -13.05 13.65
N CYS A 850 6.08 -13.07 14.57
CA CYS A 850 4.81 -12.39 14.37
C CYS A 850 4.95 -10.86 14.41
N ALA A 851 5.79 -10.34 15.31
CA ALA A 851 6.17 -8.92 15.34
C ALA A 851 7.14 -8.53 14.20
N ALA A 852 7.81 -9.52 13.58
CA ALA A 852 8.76 -9.32 12.49
C ALA A 852 8.10 -9.25 11.10
N LEU A 853 6.91 -9.85 10.94
CA LEU A 853 6.20 -9.96 9.66
C LEU A 853 6.07 -8.63 8.88
N PRO A 854 5.72 -7.47 9.47
CA PRO A 854 5.63 -6.21 8.72
C PRO A 854 6.95 -5.82 8.07
N TYR A 855 8.08 -6.03 8.76
CA TYR A 855 9.41 -5.70 8.25
C TYR A 855 9.83 -6.63 7.09
N LEU A 856 9.43 -7.90 7.13
CA LEU A 856 9.69 -8.88 6.06
C LEU A 856 8.79 -8.69 4.82
N ASP A 857 7.55 -8.20 5.00
CA ASP A 857 6.67 -7.84 3.87
C ASP A 857 7.13 -6.50 3.20
N GLU A 858 7.82 -5.60 3.94
CA GLU A 858 8.27 -4.27 3.45
C GLU A 858 9.73 -4.16 2.98
N ASN A 859 10.60 -5.16 3.24
CA ASN A 859 12.03 -5.10 2.90
C ASN A 859 12.49 -6.28 2.00
N PRO A 860 13.46 -6.06 1.09
CA PRO A 860 14.20 -4.82 0.85
C PRO A 860 13.36 -3.75 0.14
N ARG A 861 13.51 -2.49 0.57
CA ARG A 861 12.93 -1.34 -0.16
C ARG A 861 13.59 -1.21 -1.53
N LEU A 862 12.83 -0.79 -2.54
CA LEU A 862 13.32 -0.51 -3.89
C LEU A 862 14.48 0.51 -3.94
N GLU A 863 14.59 1.38 -2.93
CA GLU A 863 15.70 2.35 -2.80
C GLU A 863 17.03 1.70 -2.36
N CYS A 864 17.00 0.53 -1.70
CA CYS A 864 18.21 -0.17 -1.26
C CYS A 864 18.82 -1.06 -2.36
N SER A 865 18.05 -1.44 -3.38
CA SER A 865 18.53 -2.25 -4.49
C SER A 865 19.20 -1.37 -5.55
N SER A 866 20.52 -1.27 -5.51
CA SER A 866 21.29 -0.55 -6.54
C SER A 866 21.15 -1.23 -7.92
N ILE A 867 20.74 -0.46 -8.92
CA ILE A 867 20.76 -0.89 -10.31
C ILE A 867 22.12 -0.52 -10.90
N GLN A 868 23.03 -1.51 -11.01
CA GLN A 868 24.16 -1.44 -11.93
C GLN A 868 23.83 -2.25 -13.19
N ASP A 869 24.14 -1.69 -14.37
CA ASP A 869 23.96 -2.31 -15.69
C ASP A 869 22.57 -2.95 -15.98
N GLY A 870 21.52 -2.42 -15.34
CA GLY A 870 20.13 -2.86 -15.56
C GLY A 870 19.74 -4.15 -14.84
N ILE A 871 20.57 -4.62 -13.89
CA ILE A 871 20.31 -5.80 -13.05
C ILE A 871 20.08 -5.33 -11.60
N LEU A 872 19.05 -5.85 -10.93
CA LEU A 872 18.84 -5.65 -9.50
C LEU A 872 19.95 -6.37 -8.73
N SER A 873 20.85 -5.63 -8.06
CA SER A 873 22.02 -6.23 -7.38
C SER A 873 21.76 -6.74 -5.96
N ASP A 874 20.52 -6.71 -5.46
CA ASP A 874 20.20 -6.98 -4.05
C ASP A 874 18.86 -7.73 -3.89
N SER A 875 18.74 -8.87 -4.57
CA SER A 875 17.55 -9.72 -4.52
C SER A 875 17.80 -10.96 -3.64
N HIS A 876 17.17 -11.01 -2.47
CA HIS A 876 17.20 -12.18 -1.58
C HIS A 876 16.65 -13.47 -2.21
N SER A 877 15.81 -13.38 -3.24
CA SER A 877 15.35 -14.53 -4.02
C SER A 877 16.20 -14.71 -5.27
N PHE A 878 16.71 -15.92 -5.50
CA PHE A 878 17.51 -16.25 -6.68
C PHE A 878 16.91 -17.39 -7.50
N SER A 879 17.22 -17.46 -8.80
CA SER A 879 16.74 -18.51 -9.70
C SER A 879 17.68 -18.77 -10.87
N LEU A 880 18.09 -20.03 -11.07
CA LEU A 880 18.93 -20.50 -12.17
C LEU A 880 18.20 -21.61 -12.94
N HIS A 881 18.10 -21.47 -14.27
CA HIS A 881 17.40 -22.44 -15.13
C HIS A 881 18.37 -23.29 -15.94
N ILE A 882 18.06 -24.58 -16.13
CA ILE A 882 18.80 -25.50 -16.99
C ILE A 882 17.83 -26.37 -17.81
N ASP A 883 18.24 -26.70 -19.04
CA ASP A 883 17.39 -27.39 -20.01
C ASP A 883 17.97 -28.80 -20.27
N THR A 884 17.13 -29.84 -20.23
CA THR A 884 17.50 -31.20 -20.64
C THR A 884 17.37 -31.37 -22.16
N GLY A 885 18.24 -32.21 -22.74
CA GLY A 885 18.13 -32.69 -24.12
C GLY A 885 17.42 -34.03 -24.15
N SER A 886 17.98 -35.01 -24.86
CA SER A 886 17.61 -36.42 -24.66
C SER A 886 18.00 -36.92 -23.27
N ILE A 887 17.30 -37.96 -22.82
CA ILE A 887 17.52 -38.66 -21.55
C ILE A 887 18.26 -39.98 -21.83
N ASP A 888 19.38 -40.19 -21.16
CA ASP A 888 20.29 -41.31 -21.43
C ASP A 888 20.72 -42.00 -20.12
N PHE A 889 20.01 -43.06 -19.74
CA PHE A 889 20.26 -43.77 -18.48
C PHE A 889 21.61 -44.51 -18.44
N ASN A 890 22.25 -44.75 -19.59
CA ASN A 890 23.58 -45.39 -19.63
C ASN A 890 24.70 -44.39 -19.41
N GLU A 891 24.58 -43.19 -20.01
CA GLU A 891 25.52 -42.09 -19.74
C GLU A 891 25.24 -41.41 -18.38
N ASN A 892 24.00 -41.49 -17.87
CA ASN A 892 23.50 -40.88 -16.63
C ASN A 892 24.10 -39.49 -16.40
N VAL A 893 23.78 -38.53 -17.28
CA VAL A 893 24.36 -37.17 -17.20
C VAL A 893 23.87 -36.46 -15.94
N GLY A 894 22.57 -36.55 -15.65
CA GLY A 894 21.90 -35.90 -14.53
C GLY A 894 21.90 -34.37 -14.64
N ILE A 895 21.63 -33.71 -13.51
CA ILE A 895 21.91 -32.28 -13.31
C ILE A 895 22.68 -32.15 -12.00
N TRP A 896 23.87 -31.57 -12.05
CA TRP A 896 24.59 -31.21 -10.82
C TRP A 896 24.15 -29.84 -10.34
N VAL A 897 23.89 -29.75 -9.05
CA VAL A 897 23.70 -28.52 -8.29
C VAL A 897 24.90 -28.36 -7.38
N LEU A 898 25.53 -27.19 -7.39
CA LEU A 898 26.67 -26.86 -6.53
C LEU A 898 26.53 -25.44 -5.99
N PHE A 899 26.77 -25.27 -4.70
CA PHE A 899 27.02 -23.99 -4.04
C PHE A 899 28.46 -23.94 -3.58
N LYS A 900 29.16 -22.82 -3.77
CA LYS A 900 30.60 -22.72 -3.53
C LYS A 900 31.00 -21.31 -3.07
N ILE A 901 31.96 -21.23 -2.15
CA ILE A 901 32.70 -20.00 -1.81
C ILE A 901 34.20 -20.31 -1.95
N SER A 902 34.89 -19.51 -2.77
CA SER A 902 36.32 -19.67 -3.09
C SER A 902 37.23 -18.73 -2.31
N THR A 903 36.67 -17.71 -1.66
CA THR A 903 37.40 -16.60 -1.05
C THR A 903 37.52 -16.77 0.47
N LEU A 904 38.44 -16.02 1.08
CA LEU A 904 38.68 -16.05 2.53
C LEU A 904 37.69 -15.19 3.33
N GLU A 905 37.21 -14.10 2.75
CA GLU A 905 36.23 -13.18 3.37
C GLU A 905 34.76 -13.53 3.05
N GLY A 906 34.53 -14.39 2.05
CA GLY A 906 33.18 -14.77 1.62
C GLY A 906 32.36 -15.46 2.72
N TYR A 907 31.05 -15.31 2.67
CA TYR A 907 30.12 -15.95 3.60
C TYR A 907 28.74 -16.08 2.97
N ALA A 908 27.89 -16.97 3.48
CA ALA A 908 26.49 -16.98 3.10
C ALA A 908 25.56 -17.53 4.18
N LYS A 909 24.34 -17.04 4.21
CA LYS A 909 23.20 -17.64 4.92
C LYS A 909 22.04 -17.82 3.94
N PHE A 910 21.68 -19.05 3.64
CA PHE A 910 20.69 -19.34 2.60
C PHE A 910 19.97 -20.68 2.81
N GLY A 911 18.76 -20.80 2.27
CA GLY A 911 17.90 -21.95 2.50
C GLY A 911 16.73 -22.05 1.52
N ASN A 912 15.74 -22.87 1.87
CA ASN A 912 14.56 -23.15 1.04
C ASN A 912 14.91 -23.54 -0.41
N LEU A 913 15.95 -24.36 -0.56
CA LEU A 913 16.47 -24.79 -1.85
C LEU A 913 15.52 -25.78 -2.53
N GLU A 914 15.09 -25.46 -3.74
CA GLU A 914 14.34 -26.39 -4.58
C GLU A 914 14.84 -26.41 -6.04
N VAL A 915 14.89 -27.61 -6.62
CA VAL A 915 14.94 -27.77 -8.07
C VAL A 915 13.61 -28.36 -8.53
N ILE A 916 12.90 -27.61 -9.37
CA ILE A 916 11.57 -28.00 -9.86
C ILE A 916 11.53 -28.07 -11.39
N GLU A 917 10.59 -28.85 -11.90
CA GLU A 917 10.18 -28.82 -13.31
C GLU A 917 9.42 -27.51 -13.60
N ASP A 918 9.86 -26.77 -14.60
CA ASP A 918 9.26 -25.49 -15.03
C ASP A 918 8.33 -25.68 -16.24
N GLY A 919 8.66 -26.63 -17.12
CA GLY A 919 7.86 -26.99 -18.29
C GLY A 919 8.68 -27.43 -19.50
N PRO A 920 8.02 -27.83 -20.61
CA PRO A 920 8.69 -28.28 -21.82
C PRO A 920 9.44 -27.15 -22.54
N VAL A 921 10.61 -27.47 -23.09
CA VAL A 921 11.46 -26.55 -23.84
C VAL A 921 11.00 -26.50 -25.30
N ILE A 922 10.68 -25.32 -25.80
CA ILE A 922 10.17 -25.09 -27.16
C ILE A 922 10.97 -24.02 -27.91
N GLY A 923 10.77 -23.93 -29.23
CA GLY A 923 11.32 -22.86 -30.08
C GLY A 923 12.85 -22.78 -30.06
N GLU A 924 13.39 -21.58 -29.86
CA GLU A 924 14.84 -21.32 -29.83
C GLU A 924 15.56 -22.14 -28.75
N ALA A 925 14.99 -22.22 -27.54
CA ALA A 925 15.60 -22.96 -26.44
C ALA A 925 15.75 -24.46 -26.77
N LEU A 926 14.79 -25.02 -27.51
CA LEU A 926 14.85 -26.42 -27.96
C LEU A 926 15.97 -26.63 -29.00
N ALA A 927 16.16 -25.68 -29.91
CA ALA A 927 17.27 -25.71 -30.87
C ALA A 927 18.63 -25.54 -30.16
N ARG A 928 18.69 -24.67 -29.15
CA ARG A 928 19.88 -24.43 -28.33
C ARG A 928 20.29 -25.68 -27.55
N VAL A 929 19.37 -26.32 -26.82
CA VAL A 929 19.72 -27.50 -26.01
C VAL A 929 20.14 -28.68 -26.88
N LYS A 930 19.49 -28.92 -28.04
CA LYS A 930 19.93 -29.93 -29.02
C LYS A 930 21.34 -29.64 -29.56
N ARG A 931 21.70 -28.37 -29.77
CA ARG A 931 23.05 -27.99 -30.19
C ARG A 931 24.08 -28.17 -29.07
N GLN A 932 23.74 -27.85 -27.82
CA GLN A 932 24.59 -28.07 -26.65
C GLN A 932 24.85 -29.56 -26.42
N GLU A 933 23.80 -30.39 -26.43
CA GLU A 933 23.92 -31.85 -26.34
C GLU A 933 24.82 -32.41 -27.45
N THR A 934 24.59 -32.00 -28.71
CA THR A 934 25.41 -32.44 -29.86
C THR A 934 26.89 -32.09 -29.66
N LYS A 935 27.17 -30.85 -29.22
CA LYS A 935 28.54 -30.38 -28.92
C LYS A 935 29.17 -31.20 -27.78
N TRP A 936 28.40 -31.50 -26.73
CA TRP A 936 28.83 -32.32 -25.60
C TRP A 936 29.12 -33.77 -26.02
N ARG A 937 28.24 -34.45 -26.77
CA ARG A 937 28.46 -35.82 -27.28
C ARG A 937 29.71 -35.90 -28.19
N ASN A 938 29.96 -34.87 -29.01
CA ASN A 938 31.19 -34.78 -29.80
C ASN A 938 32.44 -34.64 -28.92
N LYS A 939 32.41 -33.76 -27.90
CA LYS A 939 33.52 -33.60 -26.94
C LYS A 939 33.79 -34.90 -26.16
N LEU A 940 32.75 -35.57 -25.69
CA LEU A 940 32.85 -36.86 -24.99
C LEU A 940 33.47 -37.96 -25.87
N THR A 941 33.09 -38.01 -27.15
CA THR A 941 33.66 -38.97 -28.12
C THR A 941 35.15 -38.73 -28.36
N GLN A 942 35.54 -37.46 -28.54
CA GLN A 942 36.95 -37.06 -28.64
C GLN A 942 37.72 -37.44 -27.36
N LEU A 943 37.20 -37.10 -26.18
CA LEU A 943 37.80 -37.39 -24.88
C LEU A 943 38.00 -38.90 -24.67
N ARG A 944 37.00 -39.74 -25.02
CA ARG A 944 37.13 -41.21 -24.97
C ARG A 944 38.26 -41.71 -25.86
N THR A 945 38.43 -41.13 -27.04
CA THR A 945 39.50 -41.51 -27.98
C THR A 945 40.89 -41.06 -27.49
N GLU A 946 41.01 -39.83 -26.99
CA GLU A 946 42.24 -39.32 -26.37
C GLU A 946 42.63 -40.15 -25.15
N THR A 947 41.66 -40.45 -24.28
CA THR A 947 41.87 -41.24 -23.07
C THR A 947 42.28 -42.67 -23.39
N GLN A 948 41.66 -43.34 -24.36
CA GLN A 948 42.07 -44.68 -24.76
C GLN A 948 43.53 -44.72 -25.22
N ALA A 949 43.98 -43.69 -25.96
CA ALA A 949 45.36 -43.59 -26.41
C ALA A 949 46.35 -43.30 -25.26
N ILE A 950 45.93 -42.58 -24.21
CA ILE A 950 46.74 -42.32 -23.01
C ILE A 950 46.76 -43.57 -22.11
N TYR A 951 45.60 -44.20 -21.87
CA TYR A 951 45.44 -45.44 -21.11
C TYR A 951 46.35 -46.55 -21.63
N THR A 952 46.33 -46.82 -22.95
CA THR A 952 47.19 -47.84 -23.54
C THR A 952 48.68 -47.56 -23.28
N ARG A 953 49.11 -46.29 -23.39
CA ARG A 953 50.50 -45.88 -23.10
C ARG A 953 50.84 -45.97 -21.62
N ALA A 954 49.94 -45.53 -20.73
CA ALA A 954 50.11 -45.60 -19.28
C ALA A 954 50.18 -47.06 -18.81
N LYS A 955 49.22 -47.90 -19.23
CA LYS A 955 49.19 -49.32 -18.92
C LYS A 955 50.46 -50.01 -19.40
N GLN A 956 50.91 -49.77 -20.64
CA GLN A 956 52.16 -50.34 -21.14
C GLN A 956 53.39 -49.86 -20.33
N ALA A 957 53.45 -48.59 -19.94
CA ALA A 957 54.52 -48.06 -19.09
C ALA A 957 54.52 -48.71 -17.70
N ILE A 958 53.34 -48.96 -17.12
CA ILE A 958 53.16 -49.57 -15.80
C ILE A 958 53.43 -51.08 -15.84
N ASP A 959 52.86 -51.82 -16.80
CA ASP A 959 53.12 -53.25 -17.02
C ASP A 959 54.63 -53.52 -17.20
N ASN A 960 55.37 -52.56 -17.76
CA ASN A 960 56.82 -52.66 -17.92
C ASN A 960 57.61 -52.56 -16.61
N LEU A 961 57.03 -52.05 -15.51
CA LEU A 961 57.68 -51.93 -14.19
C LEU A 961 57.75 -53.26 -13.42
N PHE A 962 56.79 -54.16 -13.65
CA PHE A 962 56.56 -55.36 -12.83
C PHE A 962 57.00 -56.67 -13.51
N THR A 963 57.39 -57.67 -12.73
CA THR A 963 57.78 -59.00 -13.25
C THR A 963 56.59 -59.89 -13.64
N ASN A 964 55.39 -59.62 -13.09
CA ASN A 964 54.18 -60.40 -13.31
C ASN A 964 52.91 -59.54 -13.37
N GLU A 965 51.82 -60.13 -13.85
CA GLU A 965 50.51 -59.46 -14.04
C GLU A 965 49.80 -59.14 -12.71
N GLN A 966 50.30 -59.64 -11.59
CA GLN A 966 49.78 -59.37 -10.24
C GLN A 966 50.45 -58.16 -9.58
N ASP A 967 51.33 -57.44 -10.30
CA ASP A 967 52.08 -56.26 -9.81
C ASP A 967 52.81 -56.48 -8.48
N SER A 968 53.19 -57.72 -8.19
CA SER A 968 53.67 -58.13 -6.85
C SER A 968 55.16 -57.86 -6.63
N HIS A 969 55.94 -57.76 -7.71
CA HIS A 969 57.40 -57.55 -7.68
C HIS A 969 57.81 -56.61 -8.82
N LEU A 970 58.71 -55.66 -8.54
CA LEU A 970 59.34 -54.82 -9.56
C LEU A 970 60.45 -55.61 -10.29
N LYS A 971 60.64 -55.34 -11.58
CA LYS A 971 61.87 -55.78 -12.26
C LYS A 971 63.09 -55.11 -11.62
N ILE A 972 64.21 -55.84 -11.54
CA ILE A 972 65.52 -55.34 -11.06
C ILE A 972 65.94 -54.03 -11.75
N GLY A 973 65.70 -53.92 -13.06
CA GLY A 973 65.98 -52.72 -13.87
C GLY A 973 64.95 -51.58 -13.77
N THR A 974 63.86 -51.75 -13.02
CA THR A 974 62.90 -50.65 -12.80
C THR A 974 63.53 -49.60 -11.90
N THR A 975 63.60 -48.35 -12.35
CA THR A 975 64.20 -47.22 -11.60
C THR A 975 63.14 -46.26 -11.09
N PHE A 976 63.47 -45.42 -10.11
CA PHE A 976 62.58 -44.35 -9.64
C PHE A 976 62.09 -43.45 -10.78
N ALA A 977 62.99 -43.09 -11.70
CA ALA A 977 62.66 -42.30 -12.88
C ALA A 977 61.61 -42.96 -13.79
N LEU A 978 61.64 -44.29 -13.96
CA LEU A 978 60.65 -45.03 -14.73
C LEU A 978 59.26 -45.02 -14.05
N ILE A 979 59.20 -45.16 -12.73
CA ILE A 979 57.93 -45.10 -11.98
C ILE A 979 57.36 -43.67 -12.02
N VAL A 980 58.21 -42.63 -11.90
CA VAL A 980 57.80 -41.22 -12.05
C VAL A 980 57.34 -40.92 -13.48
N ALA A 981 57.98 -41.48 -14.51
CA ALA A 981 57.55 -41.34 -15.89
C ALA A 981 56.17 -41.99 -16.12
N ALA A 982 55.94 -43.20 -15.60
CA ALA A 982 54.63 -43.85 -15.62
C ALA A 982 53.56 -42.99 -14.91
N ARG A 983 53.86 -42.46 -13.71
CA ARG A 983 52.98 -41.52 -12.98
C ARG A 983 52.60 -40.31 -13.83
N LYS A 984 53.57 -39.67 -14.52
CA LYS A 984 53.31 -38.51 -15.39
C LYS A 984 52.37 -38.84 -16.55
N ILE A 985 52.42 -40.05 -17.10
CA ILE A 985 51.48 -40.47 -18.16
C ILE A 985 50.08 -40.67 -17.56
N VAL A 986 49.93 -41.28 -16.39
CA VAL A 986 48.64 -41.41 -15.67
C VAL A 986 48.06 -40.03 -15.33
N GLN A 987 48.88 -39.11 -14.82
CA GLN A 987 48.50 -37.73 -14.51
C GLN A 987 48.11 -36.90 -15.76
N SER A 988 48.41 -37.38 -16.98
CA SER A 988 47.97 -36.73 -18.22
C SER A 988 46.54 -37.09 -18.65
N ILE A 989 45.88 -38.02 -17.96
CA ILE A 989 44.47 -38.39 -18.19
C ILE A 989 43.56 -37.21 -17.83
N ARG A 990 42.96 -36.61 -18.86
CA ARG A 990 42.03 -35.47 -18.74
C ARG A 990 40.70 -35.91 -18.13
N GLU A 991 40.02 -35.00 -17.42
CA GLU A 991 38.68 -35.23 -16.85
C GLU A 991 38.59 -36.51 -16.00
N ALA A 992 39.68 -36.83 -15.27
CA ALA A 992 39.66 -37.76 -14.15
C ALA A 992 38.85 -37.19 -12.97
N TYR A 993 38.88 -35.87 -12.81
CA TYR A 993 38.00 -35.11 -11.90
C TYR A 993 37.28 -34.00 -12.68
N MET A 994 36.17 -33.51 -12.15
CA MET A 994 35.41 -32.41 -12.74
C MET A 994 36.16 -31.07 -12.60
N SER A 995 36.20 -30.28 -13.68
CA SER A 995 36.93 -29.00 -13.68
C SER A 995 36.28 -27.90 -12.85
N TRP A 996 35.00 -28.06 -12.49
CA TRP A 996 34.22 -27.10 -11.69
C TRP A 996 34.30 -27.39 -10.18
N LEU A 997 34.65 -28.62 -9.79
CA LEU A 997 35.02 -29.00 -8.43
C LEU A 997 35.88 -30.26 -8.46
N SER A 998 37.16 -30.11 -8.11
CA SER A 998 38.21 -31.13 -8.29
C SER A 998 38.06 -32.38 -7.42
N ILE A 999 37.15 -32.41 -6.45
CA ILE A 999 36.84 -33.62 -5.67
C ILE A 999 35.84 -34.54 -6.37
N VAL A 1000 35.06 -34.04 -7.34
CA VAL A 1000 33.99 -34.81 -7.97
C VAL A 1000 34.56 -35.70 -9.07
N PRO A 1001 34.35 -37.03 -9.02
CA PRO A 1001 34.81 -37.96 -10.05
C PRO A 1001 34.34 -37.57 -11.46
N GLY A 1002 35.30 -37.48 -12.38
CA GLY A 1002 35.04 -37.28 -13.81
C GLY A 1002 34.82 -38.61 -14.55
N VAL A 1003 34.49 -38.54 -15.84
CA VAL A 1003 34.23 -39.74 -16.67
C VAL A 1003 35.41 -40.72 -16.73
N ASN A 1004 36.63 -40.21 -16.57
CA ASN A 1004 37.85 -41.02 -16.59
C ASN A 1004 38.37 -41.39 -15.18
N TYR A 1005 37.63 -41.07 -14.12
CA TYR A 1005 38.03 -41.36 -12.74
C TYR A 1005 38.36 -42.84 -12.48
N PRO A 1006 37.57 -43.83 -12.92
CA PRO A 1006 37.86 -45.23 -12.63
C PRO A 1006 39.19 -45.68 -13.28
N ILE A 1007 39.40 -45.29 -14.53
CA ILE A 1007 40.59 -45.59 -15.33
C ILE A 1007 41.83 -44.91 -14.73
N PHE A 1008 41.69 -43.66 -14.29
CA PHE A 1008 42.75 -42.94 -13.61
C PHE A 1008 43.11 -43.60 -12.27
N THR A 1009 42.11 -44.00 -11.48
CA THR A 1009 42.29 -44.61 -10.16
C THR A 1009 42.96 -45.97 -10.29
N GLU A 1010 42.48 -46.86 -11.17
CA GLU A 1010 43.08 -48.16 -11.49
C GLU A 1010 44.58 -48.02 -11.78
N LEU A 1011 44.95 -47.13 -12.70
CA LEU A 1011 46.36 -46.94 -13.07
C LEU A 1011 47.19 -46.23 -11.98
N ASN A 1012 46.59 -45.31 -11.23
CA ASN A 1012 47.26 -44.61 -10.15
C ASN A 1012 47.54 -45.54 -8.95
N GLU A 1013 46.61 -46.45 -8.61
CA GLU A 1013 46.82 -47.50 -7.60
C GLU A 1013 48.02 -48.38 -7.96
N ARG A 1014 48.13 -48.83 -9.22
CA ARG A 1014 49.29 -49.59 -9.71
C ARG A 1014 50.60 -48.79 -9.64
N VAL A 1015 50.56 -47.47 -9.87
CA VAL A 1015 51.71 -46.57 -9.67
C VAL A 1015 52.09 -46.44 -8.19
N GLN A 1016 51.11 -46.36 -7.27
CA GLN A 1016 51.40 -46.36 -5.83
C GLN A 1016 51.97 -47.70 -5.38
N GLN A 1017 51.45 -48.83 -5.87
CA GLN A 1017 52.00 -50.16 -5.64
C GLN A 1017 53.45 -50.27 -6.10
N ALA A 1018 53.78 -49.72 -7.29
CA ALA A 1018 55.17 -49.67 -7.77
C ALA A 1018 56.07 -48.85 -6.82
N PHE A 1019 55.60 -47.71 -6.32
CA PHE A 1019 56.34 -46.91 -5.34
C PHE A 1019 56.50 -47.60 -3.98
N GLN A 1020 55.49 -48.33 -3.50
CA GLN A 1020 55.58 -49.11 -2.27
C GLN A 1020 56.59 -50.25 -2.40
N LEU A 1021 56.57 -50.99 -3.51
CA LEU A 1021 57.55 -52.06 -3.76
C LEU A 1021 58.97 -51.53 -4.00
N TYR A 1022 59.09 -50.30 -4.52
CA TYR A 1022 60.37 -49.59 -4.62
C TYR A 1022 60.97 -49.30 -3.24
N ASP A 1023 60.15 -48.91 -2.26
CA ASP A 1023 60.60 -48.72 -0.88
C ASP A 1023 60.86 -50.06 -0.17
N VAL A 1024 60.00 -51.06 -0.35
CA VAL A 1024 60.12 -52.36 0.34
C VAL A 1024 61.39 -53.12 -0.07
N ARG A 1025 61.82 -53.02 -1.33
CA ARG A 1025 63.11 -53.61 -1.75
C ARG A 1025 64.33 -52.82 -1.29
N ASN A 1026 64.15 -51.57 -0.87
CA ASN A 1026 65.22 -50.64 -0.59
C ASN A 1026 65.69 -50.76 0.86
N VAL A 1027 66.97 -51.10 1.05
CA VAL A 1027 67.62 -51.17 2.37
C VAL A 1027 67.91 -49.76 2.92
N VAL A 1028 68.00 -48.74 2.04
CA VAL A 1028 68.14 -47.33 2.41
C VAL A 1028 66.82 -46.82 2.98
N ARG A 1029 66.81 -46.49 4.27
CA ARG A 1029 65.63 -45.93 4.94
C ARG A 1029 65.36 -44.52 4.44
N ASN A 1030 64.09 -44.22 4.19
CA ASN A 1030 63.67 -42.91 3.67
C ASN A 1030 64.49 -42.47 2.41
N GLY A 1031 64.85 -43.43 1.54
CA GLY A 1031 65.65 -43.18 0.33
C GLY A 1031 64.98 -42.28 -0.71
N ARG A 1032 63.66 -42.08 -0.61
CA ARG A 1032 62.86 -41.11 -1.41
C ARG A 1032 62.46 -39.84 -0.63
N PHE A 1033 63.06 -39.60 0.53
CA PHE A 1033 62.90 -38.38 1.34
C PHE A 1033 61.44 -38.02 1.71
N GLN A 1034 60.55 -39.02 1.76
CA GLN A 1034 59.14 -38.84 2.10
C GLN A 1034 58.92 -38.30 3.52
N SER A 1035 59.79 -38.68 4.46
CA SER A 1035 59.79 -38.21 5.84
C SER A 1035 60.78 -37.06 6.06
N GLY A 1036 61.00 -36.23 5.02
CA GLY A 1036 62.04 -35.19 5.03
C GLY A 1036 63.42 -35.81 5.20
N THR A 1037 64.22 -35.30 6.14
CA THR A 1037 65.56 -35.81 6.48
C THR A 1037 65.54 -36.88 7.59
N SER A 1038 64.38 -37.45 7.94
CA SER A 1038 64.31 -38.57 8.91
C SER A 1038 65.12 -39.77 8.43
N ASP A 1039 65.68 -40.56 9.36
CA ASP A 1039 66.67 -41.63 9.09
C ASP A 1039 68.00 -41.17 8.46
N TRP A 1040 68.21 -39.88 8.19
CA TRP A 1040 69.46 -39.32 7.68
C TRP A 1040 70.13 -38.39 8.72
N ILE A 1041 71.45 -38.50 8.84
CA ILE A 1041 72.29 -37.57 9.60
C ILE A 1041 72.68 -36.45 8.65
N VAL A 1042 72.18 -35.23 8.88
CA VAL A 1042 72.33 -34.10 7.95
C VAL A 1042 72.95 -32.86 8.62
N THR A 1043 73.65 -32.03 7.84
CA THR A 1043 74.04 -30.68 8.28
C THR A 1043 72.88 -29.68 8.11
N SER A 1044 73.02 -28.46 8.65
CA SER A 1044 71.95 -27.44 8.68
C SER A 1044 71.44 -26.95 7.33
N ASP A 1045 72.27 -27.09 6.29
CA ASP A 1045 72.07 -26.44 5.00
C ASP A 1045 71.40 -27.37 3.98
N VAL A 1046 71.12 -28.61 4.41
CA VAL A 1046 70.38 -29.63 3.70
C VAL A 1046 68.88 -29.40 3.89
N LYS A 1047 68.12 -29.36 2.79
CA LYS A 1047 66.65 -29.24 2.83
C LYS A 1047 66.00 -30.26 1.90
N VAL A 1048 64.80 -30.71 2.26
CA VAL A 1048 63.94 -31.45 1.34
C VAL A 1048 62.91 -30.49 0.77
N GLN A 1049 62.73 -30.50 -0.55
CA GLN A 1049 61.78 -29.65 -1.28
C GLN A 1049 60.91 -30.52 -2.18
N GLU A 1050 59.66 -30.14 -2.39
CA GLU A 1050 58.79 -30.87 -3.33
C GLU A 1050 59.01 -30.35 -4.76
N GLU A 1051 59.39 -31.26 -5.68
CA GLU A 1051 59.50 -30.97 -7.11
C GLU A 1051 58.69 -31.99 -7.92
N ASN A 1052 57.69 -31.52 -8.67
CA ASN A 1052 56.86 -32.36 -9.57
C ASN A 1052 56.18 -33.57 -8.86
N GLY A 1053 55.76 -33.41 -7.59
CA GLY A 1053 55.16 -34.49 -6.78
C GLY A 1053 56.17 -35.51 -6.25
N ASN A 1054 57.43 -35.11 -6.08
CA ASN A 1054 58.50 -35.91 -5.46
C ASN A 1054 59.22 -35.07 -4.41
N ASN A 1055 59.65 -35.68 -3.32
CA ASN A 1055 60.55 -35.05 -2.36
C ASN A 1055 61.99 -35.18 -2.84
N VAL A 1056 62.67 -34.05 -2.96
CA VAL A 1056 64.04 -33.94 -3.46
C VAL A 1056 64.92 -33.41 -2.33
N LEU A 1057 65.98 -34.14 -2.01
CA LEU A 1057 67.03 -33.70 -1.11
C LEU A 1057 67.92 -32.69 -1.83
N VAL A 1058 68.03 -31.48 -1.29
CA VAL A 1058 68.78 -30.35 -1.88
C VAL A 1058 69.96 -30.01 -0.98
N LEU A 1059 71.18 -30.26 -1.48
CA LEU A 1059 72.43 -29.75 -0.93
C LEU A 1059 72.74 -28.46 -1.69
N SER A 1060 72.77 -27.32 -0.99
CA SER A 1060 72.95 -25.99 -1.62
C SER A 1060 74.34 -25.37 -1.37
N ASN A 1061 75.24 -26.13 -0.72
CA ASN A 1061 76.59 -25.70 -0.34
C ASN A 1061 77.48 -26.95 -0.20
N TRP A 1062 78.79 -26.79 -0.43
CA TRP A 1062 79.74 -27.90 -0.53
C TRP A 1062 80.14 -28.53 0.82
N ASP A 1063 79.90 -27.80 1.92
CA ASP A 1063 80.05 -28.30 3.29
C ASP A 1063 78.79 -29.05 3.78
N ALA A 1064 77.77 -29.20 2.92
CA ALA A 1064 76.60 -30.00 3.22
C ALA A 1064 76.92 -31.51 3.12
N GLN A 1065 76.67 -32.23 4.21
CA GLN A 1065 76.83 -33.69 4.27
C GLN A 1065 75.54 -34.35 4.73
N VAL A 1066 75.24 -35.50 4.12
CA VAL A 1066 74.09 -36.34 4.43
C VAL A 1066 74.54 -37.80 4.53
N LEU A 1067 74.45 -38.40 5.71
CA LEU A 1067 74.89 -39.77 5.97
C LEU A 1067 73.76 -40.68 6.47
N GLN A 1068 73.81 -41.96 6.09
CA GLN A 1068 73.02 -43.02 6.71
C GLN A 1068 73.88 -44.26 6.92
N CYS A 1069 73.83 -44.82 8.13
CA CYS A 1069 74.48 -46.09 8.47
C CYS A 1069 73.43 -47.22 8.45
N MET A 1070 73.77 -48.36 7.86
CA MET A 1070 72.88 -49.51 7.70
C MET A 1070 73.64 -50.83 7.85
N THR A 1071 72.88 -51.92 7.96
CA THR A 1071 73.42 -53.28 8.10
C THR A 1071 73.05 -54.12 6.88
N LEU A 1072 74.05 -54.71 6.24
CA LEU A 1072 73.94 -55.58 5.07
C LEU A 1072 74.39 -57.01 5.41
N TYR A 1073 74.03 -57.97 4.56
CA TYR A 1073 74.62 -59.30 4.60
C TYR A 1073 75.99 -59.27 3.94
N GLN A 1074 77.02 -59.70 4.67
CA GLN A 1074 78.37 -59.94 4.15
C GLN A 1074 78.33 -60.92 2.96
N ASP A 1075 79.28 -60.79 2.03
CA ASP A 1075 79.45 -61.65 0.83
C ASP A 1075 78.24 -61.68 -0.15
N ARG A 1076 77.28 -60.77 -0.05
CA ARG A 1076 76.15 -60.64 -1.00
C ARG A 1076 76.32 -59.40 -1.89
N GLY A 1077 75.99 -59.53 -3.17
CA GLY A 1077 75.99 -58.41 -4.10
C GLY A 1077 74.76 -57.51 -3.93
N TYR A 1078 75.00 -56.20 -3.86
CA TYR A 1078 73.97 -55.16 -3.83
C TYR A 1078 74.12 -54.21 -5.01
N ILE A 1079 73.02 -53.64 -5.49
CA ILE A 1079 73.02 -52.53 -6.45
C ILE A 1079 72.72 -51.25 -5.69
N LEU A 1080 73.69 -50.33 -5.64
CA LEU A 1080 73.46 -48.94 -5.24
C LEU A 1080 73.02 -48.18 -6.49
N ARG A 1081 71.77 -47.69 -6.51
CA ARG A 1081 71.24 -46.86 -7.60
C ARG A 1081 70.78 -45.51 -7.08
N VAL A 1082 71.21 -44.44 -7.73
CA VAL A 1082 70.93 -43.05 -7.34
C VAL A 1082 70.33 -42.30 -8.52
N THR A 1083 69.23 -41.59 -8.28
CA THR A 1083 68.60 -40.67 -9.24
C THR A 1083 68.82 -39.23 -8.75
N ALA A 1084 69.65 -38.45 -9.45
CA ALA A 1084 70.05 -37.11 -9.03
C ALA A 1084 70.25 -36.12 -10.20
N ARG A 1085 70.22 -34.81 -9.89
CA ARG A 1085 70.49 -33.68 -10.78
C ARG A 1085 71.59 -32.81 -10.16
N LYS A 1086 72.55 -32.37 -10.97
CA LYS A 1086 73.61 -31.44 -10.56
C LYS A 1086 73.43 -30.11 -11.27
N GLU A 1087 73.37 -29.02 -10.50
CA GLU A 1087 73.23 -27.65 -10.98
C GLU A 1087 74.46 -26.82 -10.58
N GLY A 1088 75.01 -26.05 -11.52
CA GLY A 1088 76.22 -25.26 -11.33
C GLY A 1088 77.51 -25.98 -11.77
N LEU A 1089 78.64 -25.53 -11.24
CA LEU A 1089 79.96 -26.16 -11.43
C LEU A 1089 80.08 -27.41 -10.54
N GLY A 1090 81.27 -28.02 -10.48
CA GLY A 1090 81.55 -29.14 -9.59
C GLY A 1090 80.81 -30.45 -9.90
N GLU A 1091 80.91 -31.40 -8.97
CA GLU A 1091 80.30 -32.73 -9.01
C GLU A 1091 79.48 -32.97 -7.75
N GLY A 1092 78.29 -33.57 -7.90
CA GLY A 1092 77.59 -34.22 -6.79
C GLY A 1092 78.07 -35.66 -6.65
N TYR A 1093 78.10 -36.20 -5.44
CA TYR A 1093 78.53 -37.58 -5.22
C TYR A 1093 77.67 -38.34 -4.20
N VAL A 1094 77.58 -39.65 -4.39
CA VAL A 1094 77.06 -40.59 -3.40
C VAL A 1094 78.08 -41.70 -3.23
N THR A 1095 78.60 -41.83 -2.02
CA THR A 1095 79.67 -42.75 -1.63
C THR A 1095 79.11 -43.83 -0.74
N ILE A 1096 79.50 -45.08 -0.94
CA ILE A 1096 79.20 -46.20 -0.04
C ILE A 1096 80.51 -46.76 0.51
N THR A 1097 80.60 -46.97 1.82
CA THR A 1097 81.82 -47.45 2.51
C THR A 1097 81.49 -48.47 3.60
N ASP A 1098 82.26 -49.54 3.71
CA ASP A 1098 82.17 -50.53 4.80
C ASP A 1098 83.12 -50.24 5.99
N GLU A 1099 83.15 -51.08 7.02
CA GLU A 1099 84.04 -50.87 8.19
C GLU A 1099 85.52 -51.19 7.94
N GLU A 1100 85.87 -51.90 6.85
CA GLU A 1100 87.27 -52.13 6.44
C GLU A 1100 87.82 -51.01 5.53
N GLY A 1101 86.93 -50.16 5.02
CA GLY A 1101 87.26 -48.97 4.23
C GLY A 1101 87.09 -49.16 2.72
N ASN A 1102 86.58 -50.31 2.28
CA ASN A 1102 86.20 -50.52 0.88
C ASN A 1102 85.15 -49.48 0.50
N THR A 1103 85.44 -48.71 -0.55
CA THR A 1103 84.65 -47.51 -0.88
C THR A 1103 84.39 -47.43 -2.37
N ASP A 1104 83.10 -47.36 -2.72
CA ASP A 1104 82.62 -47.13 -4.07
C ASP A 1104 81.82 -45.82 -4.15
N GLN A 1105 81.81 -45.16 -5.32
CA GLN A 1105 81.26 -43.81 -5.46
C GLN A 1105 80.60 -43.57 -6.81
N LEU A 1106 79.36 -43.09 -6.78
CA LEU A 1106 78.66 -42.48 -7.91
C LEU A 1106 78.94 -40.98 -7.94
N ARG A 1107 79.25 -40.43 -9.12
CA ARG A 1107 79.48 -38.99 -9.36
C ARG A 1107 78.51 -38.45 -10.39
N PHE A 1108 78.14 -37.18 -10.28
CA PHE A 1108 77.15 -36.50 -11.14
C PHE A 1108 77.66 -35.10 -11.53
N GLY A 1109 78.01 -34.89 -12.80
CA GLY A 1109 78.42 -33.60 -13.35
C GLY A 1109 77.30 -32.83 -14.06
N GLY A 1110 77.40 -31.50 -14.09
CA GLY A 1110 76.38 -30.61 -14.69
C GLY A 1110 76.32 -30.57 -16.23
N CYS A 1111 77.16 -31.33 -16.94
CA CYS A 1111 77.23 -31.38 -18.42
C CYS A 1111 77.34 -32.81 -18.97
N GLU A 1112 76.75 -33.79 -18.30
CA GLU A 1112 76.71 -35.17 -18.79
C GLU A 1112 75.71 -35.28 -19.95
N GLU A 1113 76.17 -35.77 -21.11
CA GLU A 1113 75.28 -36.06 -22.24
C GLU A 1113 74.33 -37.21 -21.87
N ILE A 1114 73.03 -36.95 -21.96
CA ILE A 1114 71.99 -37.96 -21.74
C ILE A 1114 72.02 -38.93 -22.94
N ASP A 1115 72.64 -40.09 -22.74
CA ASP A 1115 72.72 -41.12 -23.78
C ASP A 1115 71.33 -41.53 -24.29
N ALA A 1116 71.21 -41.74 -25.61
CA ALA A 1116 69.94 -41.90 -26.31
C ALA A 1116 69.17 -43.18 -25.92
N SER A 1117 69.81 -44.07 -25.17
CA SER A 1117 69.23 -45.25 -24.51
C SER A 1117 68.26 -44.89 -23.36
N ASN A 1118 68.40 -43.72 -22.73
CA ASN A 1118 67.57 -43.25 -21.59
C ASN A 1118 66.34 -42.40 -22.02
N SER A 1119 65.75 -42.69 -23.17
CA SER A 1119 64.77 -41.82 -23.86
C SER A 1119 63.35 -41.77 -23.28
N PHE A 1120 63.17 -41.53 -21.96
CA PHE A 1120 61.84 -41.23 -21.38
C PHE A 1120 61.83 -40.29 -20.14
N VAL A 1121 62.83 -39.42 -19.96
CA VAL A 1121 62.94 -38.56 -18.76
C VAL A 1121 62.92 -37.06 -19.08
N SER A 1122 61.77 -36.40 -18.88
CA SER A 1122 61.63 -34.92 -18.98
C SER A 1122 61.89 -34.17 -17.67
N THR A 1123 62.54 -34.78 -16.68
CA THR A 1123 62.77 -34.19 -15.35
C THR A 1123 64.15 -33.57 -15.15
N GLY A 1124 65.12 -33.85 -16.02
CA GLY A 1124 66.51 -33.40 -15.86
C GLY A 1124 67.31 -34.15 -14.79
N TYR A 1125 66.80 -35.27 -14.27
CA TYR A 1125 67.51 -36.16 -13.35
C TYR A 1125 68.16 -37.32 -14.10
N VAL A 1126 69.40 -37.64 -13.75
CA VAL A 1126 70.17 -38.79 -14.26
C VAL A 1126 70.12 -39.91 -13.22
N THR A 1127 69.98 -41.15 -13.68
CA THR A 1127 70.07 -42.34 -12.83
C THR A 1127 71.39 -43.05 -13.11
N LYS A 1128 72.17 -43.34 -12.06
CA LYS A 1128 73.39 -44.14 -12.12
C LYS A 1128 73.33 -45.28 -11.12
N GLU A 1129 74.01 -46.38 -11.43
CA GLU A 1129 74.10 -47.55 -10.57
C GLU A 1129 75.53 -48.09 -10.50
N LEU A 1130 75.88 -48.71 -9.38
CA LEU A 1130 77.07 -49.53 -9.20
C LEU A 1130 76.74 -50.79 -8.39
N GLU A 1131 77.52 -51.84 -8.61
CA GLU A 1131 77.47 -53.07 -7.83
C GLU A 1131 78.42 -52.93 -6.63
N PHE A 1132 77.96 -53.29 -5.43
CA PHE A 1132 78.71 -53.19 -4.18
C PHE A 1132 78.65 -54.51 -3.42
N PHE A 1133 79.81 -54.97 -2.95
CA PHE A 1133 79.98 -56.23 -2.22
C PHE A 1133 80.63 -55.90 -0.87
N PRO A 1134 79.87 -55.91 0.24
CA PRO A 1134 80.39 -55.52 1.55
C PRO A 1134 81.23 -56.65 2.18
N ASP A 1135 82.49 -56.34 2.53
CA ASP A 1135 83.34 -57.26 3.30
C ASP A 1135 82.93 -57.30 4.78
N THR A 1136 82.09 -56.37 5.25
CA THR A 1136 81.58 -56.32 6.64
C THR A 1136 80.10 -55.95 6.72
N GLU A 1137 79.42 -56.38 7.79
CA GLU A 1137 77.97 -56.17 7.94
C GLU A 1137 77.54 -54.70 8.03
N LYS A 1138 78.42 -53.75 8.44
CA LYS A 1138 78.03 -52.35 8.63
C LYS A 1138 78.58 -51.46 7.51
N VAL A 1139 77.68 -50.68 6.93
CA VAL A 1139 77.95 -49.85 5.76
C VAL A 1139 77.38 -48.46 5.98
N ARG A 1140 78.09 -47.43 5.52
CA ARG A 1140 77.62 -46.04 5.46
C ARG A 1140 77.39 -45.62 4.01
N ILE A 1141 76.32 -44.87 3.77
CA ILE A 1141 76.15 -44.06 2.57
C ILE A 1141 76.38 -42.60 2.95
N GLU A 1142 77.19 -41.87 2.17
CA GLU A 1142 77.43 -40.43 2.28
C GLU A 1142 77.07 -39.74 0.95
N ILE A 1143 76.14 -38.79 1.01
CA ILE A 1143 75.79 -37.88 -0.08
C ILE A 1143 76.47 -36.53 0.19
N GLY A 1144 77.17 -35.99 -0.80
CA GLY A 1144 77.85 -34.70 -0.72
C GLY A 1144 78.00 -34.06 -2.10
N GLU A 1145 78.58 -32.87 -2.14
CA GLU A 1145 78.76 -32.09 -3.37
C GLU A 1145 80.00 -31.20 -3.28
N THR A 1146 80.67 -30.88 -4.39
CA THR A 1146 81.96 -30.16 -4.35
C THR A 1146 81.87 -28.65 -4.47
N GLU A 1147 80.84 -28.13 -5.16
CA GLU A 1147 80.55 -26.71 -5.39
C GLU A 1147 79.23 -26.59 -6.16
N GLY A 1148 78.22 -25.85 -5.67
CA GLY A 1148 76.99 -25.54 -6.39
C GLY A 1148 75.75 -26.12 -5.72
N ILE A 1149 74.81 -26.68 -6.50
CA ILE A 1149 73.60 -27.32 -5.94
C ILE A 1149 73.52 -28.76 -6.43
N PHE A 1150 73.33 -29.70 -5.50
CA PHE A 1150 73.10 -31.12 -5.82
C PHE A 1150 71.73 -31.56 -5.29
N GLN A 1151 70.93 -32.14 -6.18
CA GLN A 1151 69.53 -32.50 -5.93
C GLN A 1151 69.35 -34.00 -6.12
N VAL A 1152 69.02 -34.72 -5.05
CA VAL A 1152 68.84 -36.18 -5.09
C VAL A 1152 67.36 -36.51 -4.94
N GLY A 1153 66.79 -37.15 -5.97
CA GLY A 1153 65.38 -37.57 -5.99
C GLY A 1153 65.15 -38.99 -5.48
N SER A 1154 66.17 -39.85 -5.51
CA SER A 1154 66.15 -41.17 -4.86
C SER A 1154 67.55 -41.73 -4.64
N VAL A 1155 67.74 -42.41 -3.51
CA VAL A 1155 68.85 -43.35 -3.25
C VAL A 1155 68.25 -44.71 -2.90
N GLU A 1156 68.59 -45.74 -3.67
CA GLU A 1156 68.24 -47.12 -3.37
C GLU A 1156 69.45 -48.05 -3.30
N LEU A 1157 69.38 -49.02 -2.38
CA LEU A 1157 70.33 -50.11 -2.24
C LEU A 1157 69.53 -51.40 -2.04
N PHE A 1158 69.71 -52.38 -2.90
CA PHE A 1158 68.95 -53.64 -2.88
C PHE A 1158 69.80 -54.81 -3.37
N LEU A 1159 69.42 -56.04 -2.99
CA LEU A 1159 70.17 -57.26 -3.37
C LEU A 1159 70.09 -57.54 -4.88
N MET A 1160 71.17 -58.05 -5.45
CA MET A 1160 71.25 -58.48 -6.86
C MET A 1160 70.45 -59.76 -7.16
N GLU A 1161 70.13 -60.55 -6.14
CA GLU A 1161 69.37 -61.80 -6.25
C GLU A 1161 67.95 -61.60 -5.74
N ASP A 1162 66.95 -62.03 -6.53
CA ASP A 1162 65.57 -62.15 -6.06
C ASP A 1162 65.53 -63.17 -4.90
N LEU A 1163 65.29 -62.70 -3.67
CA LEU A 1163 64.93 -63.56 -2.55
C LEU A 1163 63.48 -64.04 -2.76
N CYS A 1164 63.34 -65.30 -3.16
CA CYS A 1164 62.06 -66.00 -3.36
C CYS A 1164 61.16 -66.06 -2.11
#